data_AF-A0A6G0TWX0-F1
#
_entry.id   AF-A0A6G0TWX0-F1
#
_cell.length_a   1.000
_cell.length_b   1.000
_cell.length_c   1.000
_cell.angle_alpha   90.00
_cell.angle_beta   90.00
_cell.angle_gamma   90.00
#
_symmetry.space_group_name_H-M   'P 1'
#
loop_
_entity.id
_entity.type
_entity.pdbx_description
1 polymer ?
#
loop_
_entity_poly.entity_id
_entity_poly.type
_entity_poly.pdbx_seq_one_letter_code
_entity_poly.pdbx_strand_id
1 'polypeptide(L)'
;MSVKNIAIVAFLVSSAVIVTLSKLCSGHGDDQNQIFYAIADDDNNIRIRHTEDGRFVGKASYTRSLNVTGWDYLEILTSIKVDDATQAYTAGLLEGYVTADLINMYWQNIFQNFCDGRADLCVKLDKYLQTNKNWIMSQVTEKNELDAYWHQVGLIYKQLDGLYDGYKLNTKEGMQSLTWENFFWMNIQKDLFNLCDVFNSSHPHKKQFGAGSCSVLIKLLPESKELFFSHVTENRYETMLRIQKRYRLNYKESKSSYQLVLGHDITFSSYPGCLYSMDDFYLISSGLAVTETTISVYNPQLWAYVQPIGQMMVFIRVMVANRLASDGLAWTKLFKQHNSGTYNSQWLVINYSLFRPGRKLPRRGLLYVLEQIPGLVETCDVTEPFTNQTYWASYNVPFLQMISKASGQDDMVKRYGNWFSYQDTPRARIFARDHVDVMDVPSMLRLMRSNDFRNDPESRCDSCVPPYSAENAISSRNDLNDKDGVYPFQALGYSNRGAIDAKVTSYITFKRLKFLAVSGPTWGTGGHLGGFCWSKSRAANVSHVGLPDCWNFKPKLHKWHINRTMLSIRCILLSLLSVWALQCSALIKNQTLLAVKKDNNRITIQPKLYIVKPKEIIIAKAKYVDRINSTGWGYLEIRTSEKARDEDQAYGAGYLEGTLTADLIYSHWFNTAKGYCTDRSEVCEQLKDYMTTNKDWIKSKSNESDPYWYQIGLYYKQLDGLYDGYMRGKSPDTPDLTWDDLYWLNALDDLGDLSIALDPSESRHCVPGSGSCSALIKLLPGNKDMLVSHVTWSGYETMLRIQKRYSLRYRKSKTSDKLIRGFDMSFSSYPGGIQSGDDFYLISSGLTTMETTIENYNNSLWSNVKPVGQILEFVRAMVANRLATNPTDWVDIFKLHNSGTYNNQWMIVNYAAFQPGSPLPSRDVLHVLEQIPGHVMHDDFTGHLINQTYWASYNVPYFPFIFNISGNNDMEQRYGLWFSYSDSPRARIFARDHIKIHCSNCMLHLMRSNNFTRDPESRCNCSPPYSAENAISARNDLNPANGTYPIEALGHRSHGATDVKVTSSQLFQQLQFKAVSGPTQGSNNSLGPFCWSKSDFNDKVSHLGQPDCFNFKPVLHQWSL
;
A
#
# COMPACT_ATOMS: atom_id res chain seq x y z
N MET A 1 -24.21 -7.06 -63.35
CA MET A 1 -25.28 -6.91 -62.34
C MET A 1 -25.05 -5.62 -61.57
N SER A 2 -26.04 -4.73 -61.50
CA SER A 2 -25.92 -3.42 -60.85
C SER A 2 -25.74 -3.54 -59.33
N VAL A 3 -24.89 -2.67 -58.77
CA VAL A 3 -24.54 -2.53 -57.34
C VAL A 3 -25.78 -2.43 -56.44
N LYS A 4 -26.93 -1.99 -56.96
CA LYS A 4 -28.21 -1.97 -56.23
C LYS A 4 -28.74 -3.36 -55.85
N ASN A 5 -28.48 -4.39 -56.65
CA ASN A 5 -29.02 -5.74 -56.38
C ASN A 5 -28.20 -6.50 -55.33
N ILE A 6 -26.92 -6.16 -55.14
CA ILE A 6 -26.07 -6.75 -54.10
C ILE A 6 -26.43 -6.18 -52.72
N ALA A 7 -26.80 -4.90 -52.65
CA ALA A 7 -27.21 -4.24 -51.41
C ALA A 7 -28.54 -4.79 -50.85
N ILE A 8 -29.49 -5.15 -51.73
CA ILE A 8 -30.81 -5.67 -51.31
C ILE A 8 -30.70 -7.11 -50.80
N VAL A 9 -29.87 -7.95 -51.43
CA VAL A 9 -29.63 -9.33 -50.97
C VAL A 9 -28.86 -9.33 -49.65
N ALA A 10 -27.87 -8.44 -49.48
CA ALA A 10 -27.16 -8.29 -48.21
C ALA A 10 -28.09 -7.85 -47.05
N PHE A 11 -29.03 -6.93 -47.33
CA PHE A 11 -29.97 -6.42 -46.32
C PHE A 11 -31.02 -7.46 -45.90
N LEU A 12 -31.47 -8.30 -46.83
CA LEU A 12 -32.43 -9.37 -46.54
C LEU A 12 -31.80 -10.55 -45.79
N VAL A 13 -30.53 -10.89 -46.10
CA VAL A 13 -29.79 -11.94 -45.38
C VAL A 13 -29.41 -11.47 -43.97
N SER A 14 -29.04 -10.19 -43.77
CA SER A 14 -28.79 -9.65 -42.43
C SER A 14 -30.05 -9.58 -41.57
N SER A 15 -31.20 -9.27 -42.18
CA SER A 15 -32.48 -9.18 -41.44
C SER A 15 -32.99 -10.57 -41.00
N ALA A 16 -32.81 -11.60 -41.85
CA ALA A 16 -33.20 -12.97 -41.50
C ALA A 16 -32.31 -13.59 -40.40
N VAL A 17 -31.02 -13.26 -40.37
CA VAL A 17 -30.06 -13.70 -39.34
C VAL A 17 -30.31 -13.00 -38.00
N ILE A 18 -30.71 -11.72 -38.00
CA ILE A 18 -31.06 -10.98 -36.78
C ILE A 18 -32.35 -11.53 -36.15
N VAL A 19 -33.34 -11.91 -36.96
CA VAL A 19 -34.60 -12.48 -36.46
C VAL A 19 -34.41 -13.92 -35.95
N THR A 20 -33.54 -14.72 -36.56
CA THR A 20 -33.23 -16.08 -36.05
C THR A 20 -32.33 -16.07 -34.82
N LEU A 21 -31.41 -15.11 -34.68
CA LEU A 21 -30.62 -14.93 -33.45
C LEU A 21 -31.45 -14.37 -32.28
N SER A 22 -32.48 -13.55 -32.55
CA SER A 22 -33.38 -13.08 -31.48
C SER A 22 -34.28 -14.16 -30.89
N LYS A 23 -34.52 -15.27 -31.61
CA LYS A 23 -35.32 -16.42 -31.13
C LYS A 23 -34.51 -17.54 -30.46
N LEU A 24 -33.17 -17.49 -30.53
CA LEU A 24 -32.28 -18.44 -29.85
C LEU A 24 -31.78 -17.94 -28.49
N CYS A 25 -32.11 -16.70 -28.10
CA CYS A 25 -31.77 -16.11 -26.79
C CYS A 25 -32.95 -16.01 -25.81
N SER A 26 -34.12 -16.58 -26.12
CA SER A 26 -35.23 -16.70 -25.17
C SER A 26 -35.24 -18.09 -24.53
N GLY A 27 -34.33 -18.31 -23.58
CA GLY A 27 -34.44 -19.36 -22.57
C GLY A 27 -34.76 -18.71 -21.22
N HIS A 28 -35.93 -19.05 -20.63
CA HIS A 28 -36.30 -18.78 -19.24
C HIS A 28 -35.17 -19.21 -18.26
N GLY A 29 -34.79 -18.55 -17.17
CA GLY A 29 -35.19 -17.33 -16.47
C GLY A 29 -34.18 -17.06 -15.31
N ASP A 30 -34.23 -15.88 -14.70
CA ASP A 30 -33.61 -15.45 -13.42
C ASP A 30 -32.15 -14.91 -13.30
N ASP A 31 -31.28 -14.90 -14.31
CA ASP A 31 -29.87 -14.43 -14.16
C ASP A 31 -29.59 -13.03 -14.76
N GLN A 32 -30.50 -12.04 -14.60
CA GLN A 32 -30.27 -10.66 -15.08
C GLN A 32 -29.77 -9.72 -13.97
N ASN A 33 -28.55 -9.20 -14.13
CA ASN A 33 -27.99 -8.15 -13.27
C ASN A 33 -28.74 -6.83 -13.45
N GLN A 34 -29.25 -6.27 -12.36
CA GLN A 34 -30.01 -5.01 -12.33
C GLN A 34 -29.15 -3.89 -11.74
N ILE A 35 -29.24 -2.68 -12.32
CA ILE A 35 -28.52 -1.49 -11.83
C ILE A 35 -29.54 -0.45 -11.35
N PHE A 36 -29.29 0.08 -10.16
CA PHE A 36 -30.09 1.10 -9.51
C PHE A 36 -29.20 2.30 -9.18
N TYR A 37 -29.68 3.51 -9.44
CA TYR A 37 -28.97 4.76 -9.21
C TYR A 37 -29.67 5.56 -8.12
N ALA A 38 -28.90 6.09 -7.19
CA ALA A 38 -29.34 7.08 -6.23
C ALA A 38 -28.99 8.47 -6.76
N ILE A 39 -30.04 9.23 -7.10
CA ILE A 39 -29.95 10.56 -7.69
C ILE A 39 -30.56 11.56 -6.72
N ALA A 40 -29.83 12.61 -6.38
CA ALA A 40 -30.33 13.68 -5.53
C ALA A 40 -30.98 14.80 -6.34
N ASP A 41 -32.12 15.30 -5.86
CA ASP A 41 -32.76 16.52 -6.38
C ASP A 41 -32.14 17.80 -5.80
N ASP A 42 -32.67 18.96 -6.17
CA ASP A 42 -32.13 20.27 -5.80
C ASP A 42 -32.18 20.53 -4.29
N ASP A 43 -33.11 19.86 -3.58
CA ASP A 43 -33.28 19.94 -2.13
C ASP A 43 -32.45 18.88 -1.37
N ASN A 44 -31.55 18.18 -2.06
CA ASN A 44 -30.78 17.03 -1.55
C ASN A 44 -31.61 15.80 -1.17
N ASN A 45 -32.87 15.68 -1.60
CA ASN A 45 -33.62 14.44 -1.41
C ASN A 45 -33.14 13.40 -2.43
N ILE A 46 -32.77 12.22 -1.94
CA ILE A 46 -32.26 11.13 -2.76
C ILE A 46 -33.42 10.25 -3.24
N ARG A 47 -33.50 10.03 -4.55
CA ARG A 47 -34.45 9.11 -5.18
C ARG A 47 -33.73 8.00 -5.91
N ILE A 48 -34.31 6.81 -5.86
CA ILE A 48 -33.79 5.65 -6.59
C ILE A 48 -34.40 5.62 -7.99
N ARG A 49 -33.54 5.47 -9.01
CA ARG A 49 -33.90 5.42 -10.43
C ARG A 49 -33.18 4.28 -11.13
N HIS A 50 -33.64 3.93 -12.34
CA HIS A 50 -32.98 2.96 -13.22
C HIS A 50 -31.97 3.60 -14.19
N THR A 51 -31.89 4.94 -14.20
CA THR A 51 -31.05 5.74 -15.08
C THR A 51 -30.20 6.72 -14.28
N GLU A 52 -29.07 7.13 -14.84
CA GLU A 52 -28.15 8.11 -14.25
C GLU A 52 -28.52 9.55 -14.66
N ASP A 53 -29.81 9.90 -14.54
CA ASP A 53 -30.36 11.19 -14.97
C ASP A 53 -30.50 12.15 -13.78
N GLY A 54 -29.41 12.84 -13.45
CA GLY A 54 -29.38 13.89 -12.43
C GLY A 54 -28.07 13.92 -11.63
N ARG A 55 -28.11 14.49 -10.43
CA ARG A 55 -26.93 14.57 -9.54
C ARG A 55 -26.67 13.21 -8.88
N PHE A 56 -25.70 12.48 -9.43
CA PHE A 56 -25.29 11.15 -8.96
C PHE A 56 -24.71 11.16 -7.54
N VAL A 57 -25.29 10.33 -6.66
CA VAL A 57 -24.82 10.12 -5.28
C VAL A 57 -24.26 8.71 -5.08
N GLY A 58 -24.87 7.70 -5.71
CA GLY A 58 -24.39 6.32 -5.67
C GLY A 58 -25.15 5.40 -6.61
N LYS A 59 -24.71 4.15 -6.74
CA LYS A 59 -25.43 3.10 -7.47
C LYS A 59 -25.22 1.73 -6.84
N ALA A 60 -26.20 0.85 -7.02
CA ALA A 60 -26.14 -0.55 -6.68
C ALA A 60 -26.26 -1.41 -7.95
N SER A 61 -25.46 -2.46 -8.03
CA SER A 61 -25.63 -3.57 -8.98
C SER A 61 -26.08 -4.78 -8.16
N TYR A 62 -27.25 -5.31 -8.50
CA TYR A 62 -27.86 -6.41 -7.78
C TYR A 62 -28.20 -7.56 -8.72
N THR A 63 -27.77 -8.77 -8.37
CA THR A 63 -28.08 -9.99 -9.09
C THR A 63 -28.74 -10.97 -8.14
N ARG A 64 -30.00 -11.29 -8.41
CA ARG A 64 -30.73 -12.36 -7.73
C ARG A 64 -30.32 -13.69 -8.36
N SER A 65 -29.75 -14.60 -7.60
CA SER A 65 -29.25 -15.90 -8.06
C SER A 65 -29.26 -16.96 -6.96
N LEU A 66 -30.00 -16.73 -5.86
CA LEU A 66 -30.13 -17.64 -4.72
C LEU A 66 -30.58 -19.05 -5.15
N ASN A 67 -31.55 -19.16 -6.04
CA ASN A 67 -32.05 -20.47 -6.52
C ASN A 67 -31.08 -21.22 -7.44
N VAL A 68 -30.07 -20.52 -7.99
CA VAL A 68 -29.11 -21.09 -8.96
C VAL A 68 -27.77 -21.37 -8.30
N THR A 69 -27.30 -20.46 -7.45
CA THR A 69 -25.96 -20.50 -6.85
C THR A 69 -25.97 -20.57 -5.34
N GLY A 70 -27.13 -20.40 -4.70
CA GLY A 70 -27.25 -20.26 -3.25
C GLY A 70 -26.75 -18.92 -2.71
N TRP A 71 -26.48 -17.95 -3.60
CA TRP A 71 -26.04 -16.60 -3.26
C TRP A 71 -26.73 -15.57 -4.17
N ASP A 72 -27.14 -14.45 -3.57
CA ASP A 72 -27.34 -13.20 -4.29
C ASP A 72 -26.06 -12.35 -4.24
N TYR A 73 -25.95 -11.37 -5.14
CA TYR A 73 -24.75 -10.54 -5.28
C TYR A 73 -25.13 -9.06 -5.28
N LEU A 74 -24.49 -8.28 -4.42
CA LEU A 74 -24.74 -6.85 -4.26
C LEU A 74 -23.41 -6.08 -4.31
N GLU A 75 -23.28 -5.18 -5.27
CA GLU A 75 -22.17 -4.23 -5.37
C GLU A 75 -22.71 -2.81 -5.20
N ILE A 76 -22.19 -2.04 -4.23
CA ILE A 76 -22.58 -0.65 -4.01
C ILE A 76 -21.37 0.25 -4.22
N LEU A 77 -21.58 1.35 -4.95
CA LEU A 77 -20.59 2.40 -5.16
C LEU A 77 -21.19 3.77 -4.85
N THR A 78 -20.51 4.57 -4.04
CA THR A 78 -20.91 5.96 -3.73
C THR A 78 -20.01 6.97 -4.44
N SER A 79 -20.51 8.18 -4.66
CA SER A 79 -19.79 9.27 -5.30
C SER A 79 -18.88 9.98 -4.31
N ILE A 80 -17.60 10.15 -4.64
CA ILE A 80 -16.64 10.95 -3.85
C ILE A 80 -17.01 12.45 -3.79
N LYS A 81 -17.97 12.90 -4.62
CA LYS A 81 -18.37 14.31 -4.73
C LYS A 81 -19.40 14.74 -3.67
N VAL A 82 -19.93 13.80 -2.89
CA VAL A 82 -20.88 14.08 -1.81
C VAL A 82 -20.23 13.79 -0.46
N ASP A 83 -20.72 14.42 0.60
CA ASP A 83 -20.20 14.21 1.94
C ASP A 83 -20.45 12.78 2.43
N ASP A 84 -19.63 12.32 3.37
CA ASP A 84 -19.63 10.92 3.81
C ASP A 84 -20.95 10.50 4.48
N ALA A 85 -21.65 11.42 5.16
CA ALA A 85 -22.94 11.10 5.77
C ALA A 85 -24.00 10.83 4.70
N THR A 86 -24.03 11.65 3.65
CA THR A 86 -24.87 11.45 2.46
C THR A 86 -24.50 10.17 1.72
N GLN A 87 -23.20 9.89 1.55
CA GLN A 87 -22.73 8.64 0.97
C GLN A 87 -23.22 7.43 1.78
N ALA A 88 -23.07 7.48 3.10
CA ALA A 88 -23.43 6.39 3.99
C ALA A 88 -24.92 6.11 4.00
N TYR A 89 -25.73 7.17 4.14
CA TYR A 89 -27.16 7.07 3.98
C TYR A 89 -27.55 6.48 2.62
N THR A 90 -26.92 6.95 1.53
CA THR A 90 -27.20 6.44 0.18
C THR A 90 -26.85 4.96 0.00
N ALA A 91 -25.72 4.52 0.55
CA ALA A 91 -25.32 3.12 0.50
C ALA A 91 -26.35 2.23 1.21
N GLY A 92 -26.82 2.67 2.39
CA GLY A 92 -27.92 2.02 3.09
C GLY A 92 -29.21 2.01 2.28
N LEU A 93 -29.63 3.18 1.77
CA LEU A 93 -30.85 3.38 1.00
C LEU A 93 -30.93 2.44 -0.20
N LEU A 94 -29.84 2.37 -0.97
CA LEU A 94 -29.73 1.47 -2.12
C LEU A 94 -29.84 0.00 -1.70
N GLU A 95 -29.11 -0.43 -0.67
CA GLU A 95 -29.19 -1.81 -0.18
C GLU A 95 -30.60 -2.17 0.30
N GLY A 96 -31.19 -1.32 1.14
CA GLY A 96 -32.49 -1.53 1.74
C GLY A 96 -33.57 -1.63 0.67
N TYR A 97 -33.48 -0.79 -0.35
CA TYR A 97 -34.41 -0.79 -1.47
C TYR A 97 -34.26 -2.05 -2.34
N VAL A 98 -33.06 -2.38 -2.80
CA VAL A 98 -32.87 -3.49 -3.77
C VAL A 98 -32.99 -4.86 -3.12
N THR A 99 -32.83 -4.96 -1.80
CA THR A 99 -32.94 -6.22 -1.04
C THR A 99 -34.15 -6.27 -0.12
N ALA A 100 -35.13 -5.36 -0.27
CA ALA A 100 -36.26 -5.23 0.66
C ALA A 100 -37.03 -6.54 0.88
N ASP A 101 -37.29 -7.29 -0.19
CA ASP A 101 -37.99 -8.57 -0.12
C ASP A 101 -37.18 -9.63 0.64
N LEU A 102 -35.87 -9.71 0.39
CA LEU A 102 -34.97 -10.60 1.13
C LEU A 102 -34.87 -10.23 2.61
N ILE A 103 -34.83 -8.93 2.93
CA ILE A 103 -34.82 -8.42 4.30
C ILE A 103 -36.08 -8.89 5.04
N ASN A 104 -37.25 -8.74 4.41
CA ASN A 104 -38.51 -9.19 4.97
C ASN A 104 -38.51 -10.72 5.21
N MET A 105 -38.03 -11.51 4.24
CA MET A 105 -37.95 -12.98 4.37
C MET A 105 -36.94 -13.39 5.45
N TYR A 106 -35.80 -12.71 5.55
CA TYR A 106 -34.81 -12.97 6.60
C TYR A 106 -35.38 -12.68 7.98
N TRP A 107 -36.08 -11.55 8.12
CA TRP A 107 -36.78 -11.20 9.36
C TRP A 107 -37.84 -12.25 9.74
N GLN A 108 -38.65 -12.72 8.78
CA GLN A 108 -39.63 -13.79 8.98
C GLN A 108 -39.00 -15.09 9.47
N ASN A 109 -37.83 -15.46 8.92
CA ASN A 109 -37.16 -16.70 9.27
C ASN A 109 -36.51 -16.65 10.66
N ILE A 110 -35.97 -15.48 11.05
CA ILE A 110 -35.09 -15.37 12.22
C ILE A 110 -35.72 -14.65 13.41
N PHE A 111 -36.45 -13.55 13.18
CA PHE A 111 -36.79 -12.59 14.23
C PHE A 111 -38.28 -12.49 14.53
N GLN A 112 -39.16 -12.83 13.58
CA GLN A 112 -40.62 -12.65 13.75
C GLN A 112 -41.16 -13.25 15.06
N ASN A 113 -40.66 -14.43 15.44
CA ASN A 113 -41.10 -15.15 16.64
C ASN A 113 -40.07 -15.10 17.77
N PHE A 114 -39.08 -14.19 17.71
CA PHE A 114 -37.97 -14.15 18.66
C PHE A 114 -38.48 -13.90 20.09
N CYS A 115 -39.45 -12.99 20.25
CA CYS A 115 -40.01 -12.61 21.55
C CYS A 115 -41.20 -13.48 22.00
N ASP A 116 -41.62 -14.47 21.20
CA ASP A 116 -42.79 -15.30 21.51
C ASP A 116 -42.60 -16.06 22.83
N GLY A 117 -43.55 -15.85 23.74
CA GLY A 117 -43.52 -16.40 25.10
C GLY A 117 -42.43 -15.83 26.02
N ARG A 118 -41.79 -14.70 25.64
CA ARG A 118 -40.58 -14.17 26.30
C ARG A 118 -40.50 -12.64 26.34
N ALA A 119 -41.65 -11.97 26.45
CA ALA A 119 -41.73 -10.51 26.44
C ALA A 119 -40.77 -9.85 27.45
N ASP A 120 -40.62 -10.40 28.66
CA ASP A 120 -39.74 -9.88 29.70
C ASP A 120 -38.26 -9.80 29.29
N LEU A 121 -37.77 -10.79 28.51
CA LEU A 121 -36.41 -10.77 27.99
C LEU A 121 -36.25 -9.67 26.94
N CYS A 122 -37.20 -9.56 26.02
CA CYS A 122 -37.15 -8.54 24.98
C CYS A 122 -37.25 -7.12 25.56
N VAL A 123 -38.05 -6.90 26.60
CA VAL A 123 -38.07 -5.61 27.33
C VAL A 123 -36.70 -5.29 27.94
N LYS A 124 -36.00 -6.27 28.52
CA LYS A 124 -34.64 -6.07 29.05
C LYS A 124 -33.63 -5.78 27.95
N LEU A 125 -33.68 -6.54 26.84
CA LEU A 125 -32.84 -6.33 25.68
C LEU A 125 -33.06 -4.94 25.08
N ASP A 126 -34.31 -4.55 24.83
CA ASP A 126 -34.63 -3.23 24.29
C ASP A 126 -34.14 -2.11 25.20
N LYS A 127 -34.34 -2.23 26.51
CA LYS A 127 -33.81 -1.24 27.47
C LYS A 127 -32.28 -1.15 27.41
N TYR A 128 -31.60 -2.28 27.35
CA TYR A 128 -30.14 -2.34 27.23
C TYR A 128 -29.67 -1.69 25.91
N LEU A 129 -30.27 -2.06 24.78
CA LEU A 129 -29.90 -1.58 23.46
C LEU A 129 -30.23 -0.10 23.27
N GLN A 130 -31.35 0.39 23.81
CA GLN A 130 -31.68 1.81 23.82
C GLN A 130 -30.67 2.61 24.64
N THR A 131 -30.30 2.12 25.82
CA THR A 131 -29.28 2.76 26.66
C THR A 131 -27.94 2.82 25.94
N ASN A 132 -27.54 1.72 25.29
CA ASN A 132 -26.30 1.64 24.53
C ASN A 132 -26.31 2.57 23.30
N LYS A 133 -27.37 2.54 22.51
CA LYS A 133 -27.55 3.45 21.36
C LYS A 133 -27.48 4.91 21.80
N ASN A 134 -28.16 5.28 22.88
CA ASN A 134 -28.15 6.66 23.37
C ASN A 134 -26.75 7.11 23.79
N TRP A 135 -26.00 6.24 24.46
CA TRP A 135 -24.60 6.51 24.80
C TRP A 135 -23.72 6.63 23.54
N ILE A 136 -23.83 5.71 22.58
CA ILE A 136 -23.06 5.77 21.32
C ILE A 136 -23.36 7.07 20.58
N MET A 137 -24.63 7.44 20.44
CA MET A 137 -25.03 8.65 19.72
C MET A 137 -24.60 9.92 20.44
N SER A 138 -24.52 9.94 21.78
CA SER A 138 -23.96 11.08 22.50
C SER A 138 -22.46 11.23 22.21
N GLN A 139 -21.71 10.12 22.18
CA GLN A 139 -20.29 10.12 21.83
C GLN A 139 -20.04 10.51 20.36
N VAL A 140 -20.85 10.02 19.42
CA VAL A 140 -20.79 10.45 18.02
C VAL A 140 -21.06 11.96 17.90
N THR A 141 -22.06 12.48 18.61
CA THR A 141 -22.36 13.92 18.58
C THR A 141 -21.20 14.76 19.10
N GLU A 142 -20.54 14.31 20.15
CA GLU A 142 -19.42 15.01 20.79
C GLU A 142 -18.10 14.92 20.00
N LYS A 143 -17.79 13.76 19.40
CA LYS A 143 -16.42 13.44 18.94
C LYS A 143 -16.24 13.31 17.42
N ASN A 144 -17.33 13.14 16.65
CA ASN A 144 -17.29 12.85 15.20
C ASN A 144 -16.51 13.89 14.36
N GLU A 145 -16.36 15.13 14.83
CA GLU A 145 -15.63 16.16 14.06
C GLU A 145 -14.11 16.02 14.12
N LEU A 146 -13.59 15.48 15.22
CA LEU A 146 -12.16 15.47 15.54
C LEU A 146 -11.58 14.06 15.57
N ASP A 147 -12.41 13.04 15.78
CA ASP A 147 -11.98 11.66 16.00
C ASP A 147 -12.41 10.75 14.83
N ALA A 148 -11.44 10.11 14.18
CA ALA A 148 -11.66 9.21 13.05
C ALA A 148 -12.53 7.99 13.43
N TYR A 149 -12.32 7.42 14.61
CA TYR A 149 -13.08 6.27 15.08
C TYR A 149 -14.57 6.63 15.23
N TRP A 150 -14.88 7.72 15.93
CA TRP A 150 -16.26 8.17 16.13
C TRP A 150 -16.92 8.71 14.85
N HIS A 151 -16.13 9.25 13.91
CA HIS A 151 -16.62 9.55 12.57
C HIS A 151 -17.13 8.30 11.85
N GLN A 152 -16.32 7.23 11.81
CA GLN A 152 -16.72 5.97 11.19
C GLN A 152 -17.93 5.31 11.87
N VAL A 153 -18.01 5.38 13.21
CA VAL A 153 -19.19 4.93 13.96
C VAL A 153 -20.44 5.69 13.50
N GLY A 154 -20.36 7.02 13.40
CA GLY A 154 -21.46 7.85 12.92
C GLY A 154 -21.93 7.48 11.50
N LEU A 155 -20.99 7.16 10.60
CA LEU A 155 -21.31 6.70 9.25
C LEU A 155 -22.05 5.35 9.23
N ILE A 156 -21.73 4.42 10.14
CA ILE A 156 -22.44 3.13 10.23
C ILE A 156 -23.90 3.33 10.64
N TYR A 157 -24.16 4.21 11.61
CA TYR A 157 -25.53 4.57 11.98
C TYR A 157 -26.27 5.28 10.84
N LYS A 158 -25.60 6.17 10.09
CA LYS A 158 -26.19 6.80 8.90
C LYS A 158 -26.51 5.79 7.80
N GLN A 159 -25.68 4.77 7.63
CA GLN A 159 -25.95 3.67 6.71
C GLN A 159 -27.14 2.81 7.18
N LEU A 160 -27.33 2.62 8.49
CA LEU A 160 -28.54 1.98 9.03
C LEU A 160 -29.81 2.82 8.79
N ASP A 161 -29.73 4.15 8.96
CA ASP A 161 -30.85 5.06 8.64
C ASP A 161 -31.28 4.88 7.18
N GLY A 162 -30.31 4.89 6.26
CA GLY A 162 -30.55 4.64 4.86
C GLY A 162 -31.15 3.26 4.59
N LEU A 163 -30.60 2.21 5.22
CA LEU A 163 -31.08 0.84 5.06
C LEU A 163 -32.56 0.69 5.44
N TYR A 164 -32.95 1.29 6.56
CA TYR A 164 -34.33 1.35 7.03
C TYR A 164 -35.25 2.08 6.03
N ASP A 165 -34.86 3.28 5.61
CA ASP A 165 -35.65 4.09 4.67
C ASP A 165 -35.76 3.40 3.29
N GLY A 166 -34.69 2.76 2.84
CA GLY A 166 -34.63 2.04 1.58
C GLY A 166 -35.62 0.87 1.56
N TYR A 167 -35.65 0.08 2.64
CA TYR A 167 -36.64 -0.98 2.82
C TYR A 167 -38.05 -0.41 2.75
N LYS A 168 -38.34 0.64 3.54
CA LYS A 168 -39.66 1.28 3.58
C LYS A 168 -40.13 1.77 2.21
N LEU A 169 -39.22 2.31 1.40
CA LEU A 169 -39.51 2.79 0.04
C LEU A 169 -39.87 1.67 -0.95
N ASN A 170 -39.46 0.43 -0.70
CA ASN A 170 -39.77 -0.72 -1.55
C ASN A 170 -40.58 -1.81 -0.82
N THR A 171 -41.22 -1.46 0.29
CA THR A 171 -42.16 -2.35 0.99
C THR A 171 -43.40 -2.55 0.12
N LYS A 172 -43.72 -3.80 -0.18
CA LYS A 172 -44.88 -4.21 -0.99
C LYS A 172 -46.01 -4.70 -0.09
N GLU A 173 -47.21 -4.77 -0.65
CA GLU A 173 -48.36 -5.37 0.02
C GLU A 173 -48.04 -6.80 0.50
N GLY A 174 -48.34 -7.10 1.77
CA GLY A 174 -48.02 -8.38 2.42
C GLY A 174 -46.64 -8.46 3.09
N MET A 175 -45.76 -7.47 2.90
CA MET A 175 -44.50 -7.38 3.66
C MET A 175 -44.71 -6.78 5.05
N GLN A 176 -43.85 -7.12 6.00
CA GLN A 176 -43.93 -6.63 7.38
C GLN A 176 -43.49 -5.17 7.48
N SER A 177 -44.19 -4.40 8.31
CA SER A 177 -43.77 -3.04 8.69
C SER A 177 -42.72 -3.12 9.79
N LEU A 178 -41.45 -3.15 9.39
CA LEU A 178 -40.31 -3.16 10.31
C LEU A 178 -39.99 -1.73 10.81
N THR A 179 -39.48 -1.62 12.03
CA THR A 179 -38.93 -0.37 12.60
C THR A 179 -37.42 -0.29 12.41
N TRP A 180 -36.82 0.88 12.64
CA TRP A 180 -35.35 1.04 12.61
C TRP A 180 -34.65 0.08 13.58
N GLU A 181 -35.23 -0.13 14.77
CA GLU A 181 -34.70 -1.05 15.78
C GLU A 181 -34.63 -2.49 15.25
N ASN A 182 -35.56 -2.92 14.41
CA ASN A 182 -35.50 -4.24 13.78
C ASN A 182 -34.25 -4.39 12.89
N PHE A 183 -33.84 -3.34 12.18
CA PHE A 183 -32.58 -3.34 11.40
C PHE A 183 -31.35 -3.41 12.29
N PHE A 184 -31.37 -2.69 13.41
CA PHE A 184 -30.30 -2.78 14.39
C PHE A 184 -30.19 -4.20 14.96
N TRP A 185 -31.31 -4.80 15.36
CA TRP A 185 -31.41 -6.18 15.85
C TRP A 185 -30.81 -7.21 14.86
N MET A 186 -31.09 -7.08 13.56
CA MET A 186 -30.47 -7.94 12.54
C MET A 186 -28.95 -7.82 12.52
N ASN A 187 -28.40 -6.61 12.71
CA ASN A 187 -26.95 -6.39 12.70
C ASN A 187 -26.25 -6.86 13.99
N ILE A 188 -26.98 -7.01 15.10
CA ILE A 188 -26.45 -7.53 16.37
C ILE A 188 -26.85 -8.98 16.63
N GLN A 189 -27.31 -9.74 15.63
CA GLN A 189 -27.81 -11.10 15.81
C GLN A 189 -26.85 -12.01 16.60
N LYS A 190 -25.55 -11.87 16.35
CA LYS A 190 -24.50 -12.66 17.02
C LYS A 190 -24.23 -12.15 18.44
N ASP A 191 -24.26 -10.83 18.67
CA ASP A 191 -24.19 -10.25 20.00
C ASP A 191 -25.38 -10.64 20.88
N LEU A 192 -26.58 -10.75 20.29
CA LEU A 192 -27.80 -11.15 20.98
C LEU A 192 -27.66 -12.53 21.65
N PHE A 193 -26.90 -13.46 21.07
CA PHE A 193 -26.66 -14.76 21.70
C PHE A 193 -25.99 -14.62 23.07
N ASN A 194 -25.00 -13.73 23.22
CA ASN A 194 -24.36 -13.47 24.51
C ASN A 194 -25.23 -12.61 25.42
N LEU A 195 -25.97 -11.64 24.88
CA LEU A 195 -26.91 -10.82 25.68
C LEU A 195 -28.04 -11.68 26.29
N CYS A 196 -28.51 -12.72 25.58
CA CYS A 196 -29.45 -13.68 26.15
C CYS A 196 -28.87 -14.43 27.35
N ASP A 197 -27.56 -14.70 27.36
CA ASP A 197 -26.85 -15.33 28.48
C ASP A 197 -26.67 -14.34 29.66
N VAL A 198 -26.35 -13.07 29.38
CA VAL A 198 -26.25 -12.00 30.40
C VAL A 198 -27.56 -11.86 31.17
N PHE A 199 -28.71 -11.92 30.49
CA PHE A 199 -30.02 -11.82 31.12
C PHE A 199 -30.57 -13.16 31.64
N ASN A 200 -29.71 -14.19 31.73
CA ASN A 200 -29.97 -15.54 32.25
C ASN A 200 -31.28 -16.15 31.75
N SER A 201 -31.48 -16.12 30.44
CA SER A 201 -32.70 -16.64 29.82
C SER A 201 -32.50 -18.06 29.25
N SER A 202 -33.49 -18.92 29.46
CA SER A 202 -33.64 -20.23 28.79
C SER A 202 -34.11 -20.07 27.33
N HIS A 203 -33.50 -19.14 26.58
CA HIS A 203 -33.91 -18.78 25.22
C HIS A 203 -33.63 -19.91 24.21
N PRO A 204 -34.54 -20.26 23.28
CA PRO A 204 -34.29 -21.27 22.26
C PRO A 204 -33.22 -20.86 21.25
N HIS A 205 -32.91 -19.56 21.12
CA HIS A 205 -31.76 -19.05 20.35
C HIS A 205 -30.48 -18.89 21.20
N LYS A 206 -30.49 -19.28 22.48
CA LYS A 206 -29.26 -19.40 23.26
C LYS A 206 -28.30 -20.34 22.53
N LYS A 207 -27.01 -20.01 22.56
CA LYS A 207 -25.98 -20.89 22.02
C LYS A 207 -26.04 -22.20 22.80
N GLN A 208 -26.40 -23.30 22.13
CA GLN A 208 -26.41 -24.64 22.73
C GLN A 208 -25.06 -24.91 23.39
N PHE A 209 -25.08 -25.61 24.53
CA PHE A 209 -23.85 -25.88 25.26
C PHE A 209 -22.89 -26.68 24.37
N GLY A 210 -21.69 -26.11 24.20
CA GLY A 210 -20.64 -26.65 23.34
C GLY A 210 -20.77 -26.28 21.86
N ALA A 211 -21.85 -25.66 21.38
CA ALA A 211 -22.03 -25.53 19.93
C ALA A 211 -20.92 -24.70 19.26
N GLY A 212 -20.31 -25.26 18.21
CA GLY A 212 -19.37 -24.55 17.34
C GLY A 212 -20.05 -23.40 16.59
N SER A 213 -19.25 -22.62 15.87
CA SER A 213 -19.78 -21.52 15.05
C SER A 213 -19.03 -21.32 13.74
N CYS A 214 -17.76 -21.73 13.61
CA CYS A 214 -17.01 -21.57 12.36
C CYS A 214 -15.74 -22.45 12.36
N SER A 215 -15.22 -22.74 11.17
CA SER A 215 -13.89 -23.35 10.97
C SER A 215 -13.07 -22.52 9.97
N VAL A 216 -11.82 -22.22 10.29
CA VAL A 216 -10.90 -21.44 9.44
C VAL A 216 -9.61 -22.22 9.21
N LEU A 217 -9.12 -22.15 7.97
CA LEU A 217 -7.77 -22.54 7.62
C LEU A 217 -7.11 -21.45 6.78
N ILE A 218 -5.94 -21.02 7.24
CA ILE A 218 -4.99 -20.21 6.48
C ILE A 218 -3.85 -21.15 6.10
N LYS A 219 -3.60 -21.34 4.81
CA LYS A 219 -2.59 -22.30 4.34
C LYS A 219 -1.51 -21.60 3.54
N LEU A 220 -0.27 -21.83 3.94
CA LEU A 220 0.91 -21.45 3.18
C LEU A 220 1.44 -22.68 2.43
N LEU A 221 1.59 -22.58 1.11
CA LEU A 221 2.21 -23.66 0.32
C LEU A 221 3.74 -23.66 0.49
N PRO A 222 4.40 -24.81 0.26
CA PRO A 222 5.86 -24.91 0.31
C PRO A 222 6.54 -23.82 -0.53
N GLU A 223 7.71 -23.36 -0.04
CA GLU A 223 8.47 -22.25 -0.64
C GLU A 223 7.66 -20.95 -0.78
N SER A 224 6.59 -20.79 0.01
CA SER A 224 5.70 -19.63 -0.03
C SER A 224 5.09 -19.37 -1.41
N LYS A 225 4.86 -20.43 -2.20
CA LYS A 225 4.32 -20.33 -3.58
C LYS A 225 2.89 -19.80 -3.66
N GLU A 226 2.10 -19.98 -2.61
CA GLU A 226 0.72 -19.49 -2.53
C GLU A 226 0.30 -19.37 -1.06
N LEU A 227 -0.63 -18.46 -0.81
CA LEU A 227 -1.27 -18.24 0.49
C LEU A 227 -2.78 -18.32 0.28
N PHE A 228 -3.40 -19.32 0.88
CA PHE A 228 -4.84 -19.49 0.90
C PHE A 228 -5.41 -18.97 2.21
N PHE A 229 -6.58 -18.33 2.10
CA PHE A 229 -7.38 -17.87 3.21
C PHE A 229 -8.81 -18.37 3.04
N SER A 230 -9.35 -19.04 4.04
CA SER A 230 -10.65 -19.68 3.95
C SER A 230 -11.46 -19.58 5.24
N HIS A 231 -12.76 -19.78 5.11
CA HIS A 231 -13.67 -19.82 6.23
C HIS A 231 -14.90 -20.65 5.90
N VAL A 232 -15.39 -21.39 6.89
CA VAL A 232 -16.64 -22.15 6.88
C VAL A 232 -17.51 -21.61 8.00
N THR A 233 -18.67 -21.06 7.66
CA THR A 233 -19.63 -20.61 8.67
C THR A 233 -20.48 -21.77 9.13
N GLU A 234 -20.63 -21.93 10.45
CA GLU A 234 -21.62 -22.82 11.04
C GLU A 234 -22.75 -22.02 11.67
N ASN A 235 -23.97 -22.27 11.21
CA ASN A 235 -25.14 -21.56 11.68
C ASN A 235 -26.39 -22.44 11.58
N ARG A 236 -27.51 -21.89 12.02
CA ARG A 236 -28.83 -22.47 11.77
C ARG A 236 -29.18 -22.38 10.28
N TYR A 237 -29.79 -23.42 9.74
CA TYR A 237 -30.10 -23.52 8.31
C TYR A 237 -31.11 -22.46 7.83
N GLU A 238 -32.00 -21.98 8.70
CA GLU A 238 -32.92 -20.89 8.39
C GLU A 238 -32.22 -19.54 8.12
N THR A 239 -30.93 -19.41 8.44
CA THR A 239 -30.14 -18.21 8.11
C THR A 239 -29.64 -18.18 6.66
N MET A 240 -29.83 -19.24 5.87
CA MET A 240 -29.18 -19.41 4.57
C MET A 240 -29.68 -18.48 3.43
N LEU A 241 -30.35 -17.36 3.73
CA LEU A 241 -30.56 -16.30 2.74
C LEU A 241 -29.25 -15.54 2.64
N ARG A 242 -28.46 -15.81 1.59
CA ARG A 242 -27.07 -15.34 1.52
C ARG A 242 -26.88 -14.28 0.44
N ILE A 243 -26.10 -13.26 0.76
CA ILE A 243 -25.68 -12.22 -0.18
C ILE A 243 -24.17 -12.03 -0.10
N GLN A 244 -23.46 -12.12 -1.22
CA GLN A 244 -22.08 -11.61 -1.29
C GLN A 244 -22.13 -10.11 -1.57
N LYS A 245 -21.46 -9.33 -0.73
CA LYS A 245 -21.47 -7.87 -0.80
C LYS A 245 -20.10 -7.34 -1.18
N ARG A 246 -20.09 -6.30 -2.00
CA ARG A 246 -18.92 -5.46 -2.24
C ARG A 246 -19.31 -4.00 -2.08
N TYR A 247 -18.65 -3.34 -1.15
CA TYR A 247 -18.85 -1.94 -0.85
C TYR A 247 -17.64 -1.13 -1.33
N ARG A 248 -17.89 -0.19 -2.25
CA ARG A 248 -16.91 0.78 -2.76
C ARG A 248 -17.34 2.17 -2.31
N LEU A 249 -16.98 2.49 -1.08
CA LEU A 249 -17.48 3.64 -0.35
C LEU A 249 -16.36 4.64 -0.18
N ASN A 250 -16.51 5.83 -0.76
CA ASN A 250 -15.49 6.87 -0.72
C ASN A 250 -15.57 7.70 0.56
N TYR A 251 -15.64 7.03 1.72
CA TYR A 251 -15.62 7.68 3.02
C TYR A 251 -14.21 8.20 3.33
N LYS A 252 -14.13 9.38 3.93
CA LYS A 252 -12.89 9.90 4.47
C LYS A 252 -12.60 9.29 5.83
N GLU A 253 -11.34 9.39 6.25
CA GLU A 253 -10.90 8.91 7.56
C GLU A 253 -11.63 9.61 8.72
N SER A 254 -11.76 10.93 8.63
CA SER A 254 -12.49 11.81 9.54
C SER A 254 -13.18 12.92 8.75
N LYS A 255 -14.10 13.68 9.37
CA LYS A 255 -14.78 14.82 8.73
C LYS A 255 -13.82 15.86 8.15
N SER A 256 -12.71 16.12 8.83
CA SER A 256 -11.70 17.11 8.45
C SER A 256 -10.64 16.55 7.49
N SER A 257 -10.58 15.23 7.32
CA SER A 257 -9.63 14.58 6.42
C SER A 257 -10.03 14.73 4.95
N TYR A 258 -9.02 14.76 4.09
CA TYR A 258 -9.17 14.63 2.63
C TYR A 258 -8.79 13.22 2.15
N GLN A 259 -8.24 12.38 3.03
CA GLN A 259 -7.84 11.01 2.74
C GLN A 259 -9.01 10.05 2.92
N LEU A 260 -9.18 9.13 1.97
CA LEU A 260 -10.14 8.03 2.09
C LEU A 260 -9.67 7.00 3.11
N VAL A 261 -10.61 6.34 3.76
CA VAL A 261 -10.33 5.16 4.59
C VAL A 261 -9.58 4.10 3.75
N LEU A 262 -8.59 3.42 4.35
CA LEU A 262 -7.78 2.43 3.64
C LEU A 262 -8.63 1.25 3.14
N GLY A 263 -9.66 0.88 3.89
CA GLY A 263 -10.69 -0.08 3.50
C GLY A 263 -11.89 0.54 2.78
N HIS A 264 -11.66 1.39 1.77
CA HIS A 264 -12.75 2.01 0.98
C HIS A 264 -13.40 1.02 -0.01
N ASP A 265 -12.74 -0.08 -0.34
CA ASP A 265 -13.27 -1.22 -1.10
C ASP A 265 -13.20 -2.49 -0.26
N ILE A 266 -14.36 -3.05 0.13
CA ILE A 266 -14.47 -4.23 0.99
C ILE A 266 -15.41 -5.24 0.31
N THR A 267 -14.95 -6.48 0.16
CA THR A 267 -15.76 -7.61 -0.33
C THR A 267 -15.92 -8.66 0.77
N PHE A 268 -17.15 -9.11 1.03
CA PHE A 268 -17.46 -10.00 2.14
C PHE A 268 -18.71 -10.84 1.89
N SER A 269 -18.82 -11.99 2.56
CA SER A 269 -20.06 -12.78 2.61
C SER A 269 -21.00 -12.23 3.68
N SER A 270 -22.29 -12.15 3.40
CA SER A 270 -23.25 -11.46 4.27
C SER A 270 -24.67 -12.03 4.10
N TYR A 271 -25.63 -11.32 4.69
CA TYR A 271 -27.04 -11.66 4.78
C TYR A 271 -27.88 -10.41 4.45
N PRO A 272 -29.16 -10.56 4.06
CA PRO A 272 -30.05 -9.43 3.82
C PRO A 272 -30.16 -8.52 5.05
N GLY A 273 -29.98 -7.21 4.87
CA GLY A 273 -30.10 -6.23 5.96
C GLY A 273 -28.91 -6.14 6.93
N CYS A 274 -27.88 -6.98 6.78
CA CYS A 274 -26.67 -6.92 7.60
C CYS A 274 -25.57 -6.12 6.90
N LEU A 275 -25.17 -4.97 7.45
CA LEU A 275 -24.14 -4.08 6.89
C LEU A 275 -22.70 -4.59 7.05
N TYR A 276 -22.54 -5.74 7.70
CA TYR A 276 -21.29 -6.44 7.93
C TYR A 276 -21.43 -7.93 7.58
N SER A 277 -20.37 -8.70 7.75
CA SER A 277 -20.39 -10.16 7.62
C SER A 277 -20.71 -10.78 8.98
N MET A 278 -21.85 -11.48 9.14
CA MET A 278 -22.07 -12.30 10.34
C MET A 278 -21.38 -13.67 10.28
N ASP A 279 -20.77 -13.98 9.14
CA ASP A 279 -19.78 -15.07 9.06
C ASP A 279 -18.43 -14.61 9.60
N ASP A 280 -18.17 -13.31 9.39
CA ASP A 280 -16.90 -12.63 9.33
C ASP A 280 -15.90 -13.26 8.35
N PHE A 281 -16.04 -12.90 7.08
CA PHE A 281 -15.03 -13.11 6.04
C PHE A 281 -14.91 -11.88 5.15
N TYR A 282 -13.81 -11.13 5.27
CA TYR A 282 -13.57 -9.87 4.58
C TYR A 282 -12.30 -9.90 3.76
N LEU A 283 -12.37 -9.38 2.55
CA LEU A 283 -11.22 -9.00 1.73
C LEU A 283 -11.24 -7.48 1.58
N ILE A 284 -10.15 -6.81 1.97
CA ILE A 284 -10.12 -5.36 2.18
C ILE A 284 -9.02 -4.74 1.31
N SER A 285 -9.32 -3.60 0.70
CA SER A 285 -8.40 -2.81 -0.14
C SER A 285 -7.11 -2.37 0.56
N SER A 286 -7.09 -2.28 1.90
CA SER A 286 -5.87 -2.07 2.68
C SER A 286 -4.85 -3.22 2.57
N GLY A 287 -5.26 -4.35 1.98
CA GLY A 287 -4.44 -5.55 1.87
C GLY A 287 -4.66 -6.56 2.98
N LEU A 288 -5.64 -6.31 3.86
CA LEU A 288 -6.03 -7.23 4.92
C LEU A 288 -7.10 -8.22 4.43
N ALA A 289 -6.94 -9.48 4.82
CA ALA A 289 -8.06 -10.42 4.90
C ALA A 289 -8.34 -10.72 6.37
N VAL A 290 -9.61 -10.63 6.76
CA VAL A 290 -10.05 -10.69 8.16
C VAL A 290 -11.14 -11.74 8.27
N THR A 291 -11.02 -12.60 9.28
CA THR A 291 -12.03 -13.61 9.59
C THR A 291 -12.01 -13.95 11.07
N GLU A 292 -12.98 -14.70 11.55
CA GLU A 292 -13.04 -15.13 12.94
C GLU A 292 -13.55 -16.57 13.08
N THR A 293 -13.38 -17.12 14.27
CA THR A 293 -14.27 -18.17 14.76
C THR A 293 -14.71 -17.84 16.18
N THR A 294 -16.01 -17.99 16.44
CA THR A 294 -16.59 -17.59 17.72
C THR A 294 -16.10 -18.50 18.85
N ILE A 295 -15.58 -17.92 19.93
CA ILE A 295 -15.20 -18.65 21.14
C ILE A 295 -16.32 -18.58 22.18
N SER A 296 -16.38 -19.57 23.06
CA SER A 296 -17.41 -19.64 24.09
C SER A 296 -16.89 -19.09 25.42
N VAL A 297 -17.81 -18.51 26.22
CA VAL A 297 -17.52 -18.04 27.58
C VAL A 297 -18.31 -18.92 28.53
N TYR A 298 -17.59 -19.79 29.26
CA TYR A 298 -18.14 -20.73 30.22
C TYR A 298 -18.14 -20.19 31.66
N ASN A 299 -17.35 -19.15 31.94
CA ASN A 299 -17.33 -18.48 33.22
C ASN A 299 -18.47 -17.44 33.31
N PRO A 300 -19.56 -17.72 34.07
CA PRO A 300 -20.71 -16.82 34.13
C PRO A 300 -20.43 -15.51 34.86
N GLN A 301 -19.37 -15.44 35.68
CA GLN A 301 -19.00 -14.23 36.40
C GLN A 301 -18.58 -13.10 35.45
N LEU A 302 -18.05 -13.45 34.26
CA LEU A 302 -17.62 -12.48 33.27
C LEU A 302 -18.79 -11.67 32.69
N TRP A 303 -20.02 -12.19 32.74
CA TRP A 303 -21.19 -11.46 32.23
C TRP A 303 -21.46 -10.17 33.00
N ALA A 304 -20.96 -10.02 34.23
CA ALA A 304 -21.03 -8.77 34.99
C ALA A 304 -20.29 -7.60 34.30
N TYR A 305 -19.31 -7.90 33.42
CA TYR A 305 -18.58 -6.89 32.67
C TYR A 305 -19.32 -6.40 31.42
N VAL A 306 -20.44 -7.03 31.02
CA VAL A 306 -21.23 -6.56 29.87
C VAL A 306 -22.15 -5.43 30.32
N GLN A 307 -21.93 -4.23 29.80
CA GLN A 307 -22.57 -2.99 30.23
C GLN A 307 -23.04 -2.18 29.02
N PRO A 308 -24.19 -1.48 29.09
CA PRO A 308 -24.68 -0.72 27.95
C PRO A 308 -23.88 0.57 27.71
N ILE A 309 -23.12 1.07 28.69
CA ILE A 309 -22.35 2.31 28.59
C ILE A 309 -20.86 1.98 28.46
N GLY A 310 -20.14 2.69 27.58
CA GLY A 310 -18.70 2.49 27.38
C GLY A 310 -18.35 1.40 26.37
N GLN A 311 -19.35 0.69 25.83
CA GLN A 311 -19.19 -0.54 25.05
C GLN A 311 -19.85 -0.45 23.67
N MET A 312 -19.25 -1.11 22.68
CA MET A 312 -19.64 -1.04 21.28
C MET A 312 -19.84 -2.44 20.69
N MET A 313 -20.99 -2.66 20.03
CA MET A 313 -21.32 -3.93 19.39
C MET A 313 -20.32 -4.32 18.30
N VAL A 314 -20.13 -5.63 18.09
CA VAL A 314 -19.05 -6.14 17.23
C VAL A 314 -19.17 -5.69 15.78
N PHE A 315 -20.38 -5.66 15.22
CA PHE A 315 -20.57 -5.25 13.82
C PHE A 315 -20.08 -3.82 13.53
N ILE A 316 -20.12 -2.95 14.55
CA ILE A 316 -19.59 -1.59 14.44
C ILE A 316 -18.07 -1.64 14.52
N ARG A 317 -17.52 -2.29 15.55
CA ARG A 317 -16.08 -2.36 15.79
C ARG A 317 -15.33 -3.00 14.63
N VAL A 318 -15.85 -4.10 14.08
CA VAL A 318 -15.27 -4.79 12.92
C VAL A 318 -15.28 -3.89 11.68
N MET A 319 -16.37 -3.17 11.41
CA MET A 319 -16.45 -2.31 10.23
C MET A 319 -15.61 -1.04 10.38
N VAL A 320 -15.47 -0.49 11.59
CA VAL A 320 -14.53 0.61 11.87
C VAL A 320 -13.09 0.13 11.67
N ALA A 321 -12.71 -1.01 12.24
CA ALA A 321 -11.38 -1.58 12.06
C ALA A 321 -11.08 -1.92 10.60
N ASN A 322 -12.04 -2.53 9.88
CA ASN A 322 -11.91 -2.85 8.45
C ASN A 322 -11.73 -1.61 7.58
N ARG A 323 -12.33 -0.48 7.95
CA ARG A 323 -12.19 0.79 7.20
C ARG A 323 -10.83 1.45 7.49
N LEU A 324 -10.46 1.58 8.76
CA LEU A 324 -9.33 2.42 9.18
C LEU A 324 -7.97 1.71 9.17
N ALA A 325 -7.91 0.39 9.36
CA ALA A 325 -6.65 -0.30 9.62
C ALA A 325 -5.71 -0.39 8.41
N SER A 326 -4.44 -0.02 8.63
CA SER A 326 -3.33 -0.14 7.67
C SER A 326 -2.71 -1.54 7.62
N ASP A 327 -2.69 -2.22 8.76
CA ASP A 327 -2.07 -3.53 8.95
C ASP A 327 -2.79 -4.31 10.07
N GLY A 328 -2.32 -5.53 10.34
CA GLY A 328 -2.94 -6.40 11.33
C GLY A 328 -2.85 -5.87 12.76
N LEU A 329 -1.77 -5.19 13.15
CA LEU A 329 -1.65 -4.62 14.47
C LEU A 329 -2.59 -3.43 14.64
N ALA A 330 -2.65 -2.53 13.67
CA ALA A 330 -3.59 -1.41 13.66
C ALA A 330 -5.04 -1.91 13.75
N TRP A 331 -5.39 -2.96 13.00
CA TRP A 331 -6.71 -3.58 13.05
C TRP A 331 -7.06 -4.05 14.47
N THR A 332 -6.14 -4.76 15.12
CA THR A 332 -6.36 -5.28 16.48
C THR A 332 -6.51 -4.15 17.52
N LYS A 333 -5.73 -3.06 17.40
CA LYS A 333 -5.82 -1.88 18.27
C LYS A 333 -7.18 -1.18 18.12
N LEU A 334 -7.66 -1.01 16.89
CA LEU A 334 -8.95 -0.40 16.61
C LEU A 334 -10.11 -1.26 17.12
N PHE A 335 -10.07 -2.58 16.87
CA PHE A 335 -11.13 -3.50 17.29
C PHE A 335 -11.23 -3.63 18.82
N LYS A 336 -10.12 -3.50 19.55
CA LYS A 336 -10.08 -3.53 21.02
C LYS A 336 -10.87 -2.41 21.70
N GLN A 337 -11.04 -1.27 21.03
CA GLN A 337 -11.69 -0.12 21.62
C GLN A 337 -13.15 -0.44 21.95
N HIS A 338 -13.60 -0.05 23.14
CA HIS A 338 -14.98 -0.23 23.59
C HIS A 338 -15.47 -1.69 23.52
N ASN A 339 -14.63 -2.66 23.90
CA ASN A 339 -15.01 -4.07 23.97
C ASN A 339 -16.36 -4.27 24.69
N SER A 340 -17.31 -4.88 23.99
CA SER A 340 -18.64 -5.20 24.52
C SER A 340 -18.72 -6.49 25.33
N GLY A 341 -17.75 -7.39 25.18
CA GLY A 341 -17.87 -8.75 25.73
C GLY A 341 -18.98 -9.58 25.08
N THR A 342 -19.49 -9.14 23.94
CA THR A 342 -20.49 -9.84 23.12
C THR A 342 -19.87 -10.25 21.79
N TYR A 343 -20.45 -11.26 21.16
CA TYR A 343 -19.91 -11.94 19.98
C TYR A 343 -18.39 -12.21 20.14
N ASN A 344 -18.09 -12.98 21.18
CA ASN A 344 -16.73 -13.27 21.62
C ASN A 344 -16.05 -14.23 20.63
N SER A 345 -14.90 -13.83 20.09
CA SER A 345 -14.29 -14.52 18.95
C SER A 345 -12.76 -14.52 19.01
N GLN A 346 -12.17 -15.50 18.32
CA GLN A 346 -10.80 -15.43 17.82
C GLN A 346 -10.82 -14.82 16.42
N TRP A 347 -10.29 -13.60 16.30
CA TRP A 347 -10.09 -12.88 15.06
C TRP A 347 -8.72 -13.17 14.46
N LEU A 348 -8.68 -13.43 13.17
CA LEU A 348 -7.49 -13.69 12.38
C LEU A 348 -7.36 -12.60 11.32
N VAL A 349 -6.27 -11.84 11.41
CA VAL A 349 -5.98 -10.73 10.49
C VAL A 349 -4.71 -11.03 9.74
N ILE A 350 -4.85 -11.41 8.47
CA ILE A 350 -3.71 -11.70 7.60
C ILE A 350 -3.46 -10.55 6.63
N ASN A 351 -2.20 -10.13 6.53
CA ASN A 351 -1.79 -9.04 5.66
C ASN A 351 -1.24 -9.57 4.33
N TYR A 352 -2.11 -9.68 3.32
CA TYR A 352 -1.75 -10.07 1.96
C TYR A 352 -0.83 -9.06 1.26
N SER A 353 -0.73 -7.81 1.75
CA SER A 353 0.27 -6.86 1.23
C SER A 353 1.71 -7.32 1.49
N LEU A 354 1.93 -8.11 2.55
CA LEU A 354 3.22 -8.71 2.91
C LEU A 354 3.48 -10.06 2.24
N PHE A 355 2.48 -10.65 1.58
CA PHE A 355 2.64 -11.91 0.85
C PHE A 355 2.96 -11.67 -0.63
N ARG A 356 3.99 -12.37 -1.13
CA ARG A 356 4.36 -12.43 -2.55
C ARG A 356 4.75 -13.89 -2.87
N PRO A 357 4.10 -14.54 -3.85
CA PRO A 357 4.42 -15.91 -4.25
C PRO A 357 5.92 -16.14 -4.48
N GLY A 358 6.47 -17.18 -3.86
CA GLY A 358 7.88 -17.59 -4.00
C GLY A 358 8.89 -16.72 -3.24
N ARG A 359 8.45 -15.67 -2.57
CA ARG A 359 9.33 -14.74 -1.84
C ARG A 359 9.42 -15.13 -0.37
N LYS A 360 10.53 -14.76 0.27
CA LYS A 360 10.71 -14.95 1.71
C LYS A 360 9.66 -14.15 2.49
N LEU A 361 8.98 -14.81 3.42
CA LEU A 361 8.00 -14.17 4.29
C LEU A 361 8.69 -13.37 5.42
N PRO A 362 8.05 -12.31 5.91
CA PRO A 362 8.57 -11.58 7.07
C PRO A 362 8.50 -12.47 8.32
N ARG A 363 9.36 -12.20 9.32
CA ARG A 363 9.32 -12.91 10.61
C ARG A 363 8.13 -12.50 11.49
N ARG A 364 7.57 -11.31 11.25
CA ARG A 364 6.50 -10.67 12.03
C ARG A 364 5.56 -9.91 11.09
N GLY A 365 4.36 -9.60 11.56
CA GLY A 365 3.42 -8.71 10.89
C GLY A 365 2.48 -9.36 9.86
N LEU A 366 2.70 -10.63 9.48
CA LEU A 366 1.90 -11.32 8.46
C LEU A 366 0.54 -11.76 9.00
N LEU A 367 0.49 -12.40 10.16
CA LEU A 367 -0.75 -12.92 10.76
C LEU A 367 -0.84 -12.52 12.23
N TYR A 368 -1.92 -11.80 12.57
CA TYR A 368 -2.28 -11.50 13.95
C TYR A 368 -3.50 -12.30 14.37
N VAL A 369 -3.45 -12.75 15.64
CA VAL A 369 -4.59 -13.30 16.37
C VAL A 369 -5.02 -12.28 17.40
N LEU A 370 -6.32 -11.99 17.46
CA LEU A 370 -6.95 -11.27 18.57
C LEU A 370 -8.06 -12.12 19.16
N GLU A 371 -8.14 -12.20 20.48
CA GLU A 371 -9.21 -12.91 21.17
C GLU A 371 -9.89 -12.00 22.17
N GLN A 372 -11.22 -12.07 22.19
CA GLN A 372 -12.06 -11.23 23.04
C GLN A 372 -13.01 -12.08 23.88
N ILE A 373 -13.12 -11.72 25.16
CA ILE A 373 -14.20 -12.13 26.08
C ILE A 373 -14.68 -10.88 26.88
N PRO A 374 -15.75 -10.96 27.71
CA PRO A 374 -16.15 -9.83 28.54
C PRO A 374 -15.01 -9.36 29.46
N GLY A 375 -14.68 -8.07 29.37
CA GLY A 375 -13.65 -7.44 30.19
C GLY A 375 -12.20 -7.70 29.77
N LEU A 376 -11.93 -8.54 28.77
CA LEU A 376 -10.56 -8.89 28.37
C LEU A 376 -10.42 -9.07 26.85
N VAL A 377 -9.41 -8.41 26.26
CA VAL A 377 -9.06 -8.57 24.85
C VAL A 377 -7.55 -8.67 24.68
N GLU A 378 -7.09 -9.75 24.08
CA GLU A 378 -5.68 -10.04 23.92
C GLU A 378 -5.29 -10.12 22.44
N THR A 379 -4.02 -9.83 22.14
CA THR A 379 -3.49 -9.88 20.77
C THR A 379 -2.11 -10.50 20.74
N CYS A 380 -1.84 -11.29 19.71
CA CYS A 380 -0.55 -11.90 19.47
C CYS A 380 -0.22 -11.87 17.97
N ASP A 381 1.03 -11.50 17.64
CA ASP A 381 1.59 -11.76 16.31
C ASP A 381 2.02 -13.22 16.25
N VAL A 382 1.36 -14.00 15.39
CA VAL A 382 1.59 -15.44 15.24
C VAL A 382 2.28 -15.77 13.92
N THR A 383 2.94 -14.79 13.28
CA THR A 383 3.62 -14.96 12.00
C THR A 383 4.68 -16.06 12.05
N GLU A 384 5.52 -16.08 13.07
CA GLU A 384 6.58 -17.09 13.20
C GLU A 384 6.04 -18.52 13.33
N PRO A 385 5.13 -18.84 14.29
CA PRO A 385 4.57 -20.19 14.37
C PRO A 385 3.76 -20.55 13.10
N PHE A 386 3.00 -19.61 12.52
CA PHE A 386 2.29 -19.81 11.27
C PHE A 386 3.21 -20.20 10.11
N THR A 387 4.32 -19.48 9.92
CA THR A 387 5.25 -19.72 8.82
C THR A 387 6.05 -21.00 9.01
N ASN A 388 6.41 -21.35 10.25
CA ASN A 388 7.09 -22.60 10.57
C ASN A 388 6.21 -23.84 10.33
N GLN A 389 4.94 -23.78 10.74
CA GLN A 389 4.00 -24.90 10.57
C GLN A 389 3.32 -24.92 9.20
N THR A 390 3.41 -23.83 8.43
CA THR A 390 2.84 -23.61 7.09
C THR A 390 1.30 -23.59 7.03
N TYR A 391 0.62 -23.50 8.16
CA TYR A 391 -0.83 -23.30 8.23
C TYR A 391 -1.23 -22.61 9.54
N TRP A 392 -2.43 -22.04 9.62
CA TRP A 392 -3.06 -21.66 10.88
C TRP A 392 -4.51 -22.10 10.83
N ALA A 393 -4.97 -22.79 11.86
CA ALA A 393 -6.33 -23.26 11.96
C ALA A 393 -7.05 -22.65 13.16
N SER A 394 -8.35 -22.40 13.00
CA SER A 394 -9.21 -21.93 14.10
C SER A 394 -10.55 -22.66 14.07
N TYR A 395 -11.06 -23.02 15.23
CA TYR A 395 -12.17 -23.97 15.40
C TYR A 395 -12.88 -23.80 16.76
N ASN A 396 -13.22 -22.55 17.10
CA ASN A 396 -14.06 -22.16 18.26
C ASN A 396 -13.47 -22.38 19.67
N VAL A 397 -12.17 -22.67 19.77
CA VAL A 397 -11.44 -22.79 21.04
C VAL A 397 -10.38 -21.68 21.11
N PRO A 398 -10.26 -20.93 22.22
CA PRO A 398 -9.25 -19.90 22.34
C PRO A 398 -7.82 -20.48 22.35
N PHE A 399 -6.93 -19.83 21.62
CA PHE A 399 -5.49 -20.07 21.53
C PHE A 399 -4.73 -19.39 22.67
N LEU A 400 -5.11 -18.17 23.04
CA LEU A 400 -4.36 -17.39 24.03
C LEU A 400 -4.69 -17.92 25.43
N GLN A 401 -3.66 -18.37 26.14
CA GLN A 401 -3.82 -19.06 27.42
C GLN A 401 -4.57 -18.21 28.47
N MET A 402 -4.37 -16.89 28.48
CA MET A 402 -5.09 -15.99 29.38
C MET A 402 -6.59 -16.00 29.12
N ILE A 403 -6.99 -16.01 27.84
CA ILE A 403 -8.39 -16.07 27.42
C ILE A 403 -8.98 -17.43 27.76
N SER A 404 -8.25 -18.53 27.47
CA SER A 404 -8.68 -19.90 27.80
C SER A 404 -8.98 -20.08 29.29
N LYS A 405 -8.09 -19.59 30.15
CA LYS A 405 -8.27 -19.63 31.61
C LYS A 405 -9.46 -18.77 32.05
N ALA A 406 -9.50 -17.50 31.63
CA ALA A 406 -10.51 -16.55 32.09
C ALA A 406 -11.92 -16.95 31.63
N SER A 407 -12.06 -17.45 30.40
CA SER A 407 -13.34 -17.88 29.83
C SER A 407 -13.89 -19.15 30.45
N GLY A 408 -13.10 -19.90 31.24
CA GLY A 408 -13.48 -21.20 31.78
C GLY A 408 -13.32 -22.36 30.78
N GLN A 409 -12.62 -22.16 29.67
CA GLN A 409 -12.32 -23.21 28.68
C GLN A 409 -11.51 -24.35 29.31
N ASP A 410 -10.48 -24.02 30.10
CA ASP A 410 -9.63 -25.02 30.76
C ASP A 410 -10.43 -25.95 31.70
N ASP A 411 -11.49 -25.44 32.33
CA ASP A 411 -12.36 -26.26 33.18
C ASP A 411 -13.26 -27.18 32.36
N MET A 412 -13.64 -26.77 31.13
CA MET A 412 -14.34 -27.66 30.20
C MET A 412 -13.44 -28.79 29.73
N VAL A 413 -12.14 -28.55 29.53
CA VAL A 413 -11.17 -29.62 29.22
C VAL A 413 -11.11 -30.64 30.35
N LYS A 414 -11.03 -30.19 31.62
CA LYS A 414 -11.02 -31.11 32.77
C LYS A 414 -12.31 -31.93 32.88
N ARG A 415 -13.46 -31.34 32.52
CA ARG A 415 -14.78 -31.95 32.69
C ARG A 415 -15.20 -32.85 31.54
N TYR A 416 -14.90 -32.47 30.31
CA TYR A 416 -15.40 -33.12 29.08
C TYR A 416 -14.28 -33.61 28.15
N GLY A 417 -13.01 -33.41 28.53
CA GLY A 417 -11.85 -33.91 27.80
C GLY A 417 -11.53 -33.14 26.53
N ASN A 418 -10.87 -33.84 25.61
CA ASN A 418 -10.18 -33.28 24.45
C ASN A 418 -11.07 -32.55 23.46
N TRP A 419 -12.39 -32.74 23.50
CA TRP A 419 -13.32 -31.97 22.64
C TRP A 419 -13.19 -30.45 22.85
N PHE A 420 -12.84 -30.04 24.07
CA PHE A 420 -12.61 -28.65 24.45
C PHE A 420 -11.13 -28.24 24.45
N SER A 421 -10.20 -29.16 24.16
CA SER A 421 -8.76 -28.86 24.05
C SER A 421 -8.48 -28.10 22.76
N TYR A 422 -7.62 -27.08 22.82
CA TYR A 422 -7.17 -26.37 21.63
C TYR A 422 -6.41 -27.28 20.66
N GLN A 423 -5.61 -28.23 21.16
CA GLN A 423 -4.77 -29.08 20.33
C GLN A 423 -5.47 -30.38 19.88
N ASP A 424 -6.44 -30.86 20.65
CA ASP A 424 -6.96 -32.23 20.52
C ASP A 424 -8.45 -32.33 20.20
N THR A 425 -9.12 -31.22 19.92
CA THR A 425 -10.50 -31.26 19.41
C THR A 425 -10.53 -31.97 18.04
N PRO A 426 -11.61 -32.68 17.67
CA PRO A 426 -11.72 -33.36 16.37
C PRO A 426 -11.29 -32.50 15.18
N ARG A 427 -11.71 -31.23 15.13
CA ARG A 427 -11.32 -30.30 14.05
C ARG A 427 -9.82 -29.98 14.04
N ALA A 428 -9.18 -29.83 15.20
CA ALA A 428 -7.74 -29.60 15.30
C ALA A 428 -6.96 -30.78 14.72
N ARG A 429 -7.37 -32.00 15.07
CA ARG A 429 -6.71 -33.23 14.61
C ARG A 429 -6.94 -33.47 13.11
N ILE A 430 -8.15 -33.22 12.60
CA ILE A 430 -8.44 -33.27 11.16
C ILE A 430 -7.58 -32.23 10.41
N PHE A 431 -7.51 -30.97 10.88
CA PHE A 431 -6.65 -29.98 10.24
C PHE A 431 -5.18 -30.37 10.28
N ALA A 432 -4.66 -30.82 11.43
CA ALA A 432 -3.27 -31.25 11.58
C ALA A 432 -2.91 -32.44 10.67
N ARG A 433 -3.86 -33.36 10.45
CA ARG A 433 -3.69 -34.52 9.56
C ARG A 433 -3.77 -34.13 8.08
N ASP A 434 -4.78 -33.33 7.70
CA ASP A 434 -5.19 -33.19 6.30
C ASP A 434 -4.75 -31.87 5.63
N HIS A 435 -4.25 -30.89 6.39
CA HIS A 435 -3.83 -29.60 5.79
C HIS A 435 -2.68 -29.75 4.78
N VAL A 436 -1.91 -30.83 4.87
CA VAL A 436 -0.81 -31.15 3.95
C VAL A 436 -1.30 -31.52 2.55
N ASP A 437 -2.57 -31.91 2.37
CA ASP A 437 -3.14 -32.23 1.06
C ASP A 437 -3.67 -31.00 0.32
N VAL A 438 -3.64 -29.83 0.96
CA VAL A 438 -4.02 -28.56 0.34
C VAL A 438 -2.88 -28.04 -0.51
N MET A 439 -3.08 -28.07 -1.83
CA MET A 439 -2.10 -27.65 -2.85
C MET A 439 -2.65 -26.58 -3.80
N ASP A 440 -3.96 -26.40 -3.83
CA ASP A 440 -4.69 -25.51 -4.74
C ASP A 440 -6.06 -25.12 -4.17
N VAL A 441 -6.76 -24.19 -4.84
CA VAL A 441 -8.11 -23.77 -4.41
C VAL A 441 -9.12 -24.94 -4.35
N PRO A 442 -9.18 -25.87 -5.32
CA PRO A 442 -10.04 -27.06 -5.21
C PRO A 442 -9.75 -27.96 -4.01
N SER A 443 -8.48 -28.26 -3.71
CA SER A 443 -8.09 -29.07 -2.54
C SER A 443 -8.39 -28.36 -1.23
N MET A 444 -8.14 -27.05 -1.16
CA MET A 444 -8.56 -26.21 -0.03
C MET A 444 -10.07 -26.32 0.20
N LEU A 445 -10.86 -26.16 -0.85
CA LEU A 445 -12.31 -26.23 -0.74
C LEU A 445 -12.81 -27.64 -0.39
N ARG A 446 -12.15 -28.70 -0.86
CA ARG A 446 -12.46 -30.08 -0.46
C ARG A 446 -12.26 -30.27 1.04
N LEU A 447 -11.14 -29.80 1.59
CA LEU A 447 -10.87 -29.90 3.03
C LEU A 447 -11.85 -29.05 3.85
N MET A 448 -12.09 -27.80 3.44
CA MET A 448 -13.06 -26.93 4.11
C MET A 448 -14.51 -27.44 4.01
N ARG A 449 -14.79 -28.41 3.13
CA ARG A 449 -16.09 -29.07 2.99
C ARG A 449 -16.10 -30.49 3.55
N SER A 450 -15.00 -30.94 4.18
CA SER A 450 -14.87 -32.33 4.61
C SER A 450 -15.82 -32.65 5.76
N ASN A 451 -16.49 -33.78 5.62
CA ASN A 451 -17.27 -34.43 6.66
C ASN A 451 -17.49 -35.88 6.23
N ASP A 452 -16.88 -36.80 6.96
CA ASP A 452 -17.07 -38.24 6.79
C ASP A 452 -17.34 -38.88 8.16
N PHE A 453 -18.22 -38.25 8.95
CA PHE A 453 -18.32 -38.51 10.38
C PHE A 453 -18.63 -39.95 10.79
N ARG A 454 -19.18 -40.76 9.87
CA ARG A 454 -19.49 -42.17 10.13
C ARG A 454 -18.27 -43.08 10.02
N ASN A 455 -17.25 -42.65 9.27
CA ASN A 455 -16.07 -43.47 8.96
C ASN A 455 -14.76 -42.86 9.48
N ASP A 456 -14.67 -41.54 9.59
CA ASP A 456 -13.47 -40.86 10.08
C ASP A 456 -13.26 -41.17 11.58
N PRO A 457 -12.13 -41.77 11.97
CA PRO A 457 -11.80 -42.03 13.37
C PRO A 457 -11.83 -40.76 14.24
N GLU A 458 -11.51 -39.59 13.67
CA GLU A 458 -11.51 -38.32 14.40
C GLU A 458 -12.91 -37.82 14.73
N SER A 459 -13.93 -38.32 14.02
CA SER A 459 -15.31 -37.99 14.30
C SER A 459 -15.95 -38.83 15.42
N ARG A 460 -15.21 -39.81 15.96
CA ARG A 460 -15.68 -40.67 17.04
C ARG A 460 -15.94 -39.89 18.34
N CYS A 461 -16.90 -40.39 19.10
CA CYS A 461 -17.24 -39.88 20.42
C CYS A 461 -17.49 -41.08 21.35
N ASP A 462 -16.58 -41.32 22.29
CA ASP A 462 -16.59 -42.52 23.15
C ASP A 462 -17.83 -42.60 24.05
N SER A 463 -18.39 -41.44 24.41
CA SER A 463 -19.60 -41.33 25.24
C SER A 463 -20.88 -41.15 24.43
N CYS A 464 -20.82 -41.30 23.09
CA CYS A 464 -21.97 -41.13 22.21
C CYS A 464 -22.58 -42.47 21.79
N VAL A 465 -23.90 -42.48 21.57
CA VAL A 465 -24.62 -43.57 20.91
C VAL A 465 -25.49 -42.95 19.80
N PRO A 466 -25.20 -43.20 18.51
CA PRO A 466 -24.06 -43.94 17.95
C PRO A 466 -22.68 -43.30 18.28
N PRO A 467 -21.56 -44.04 18.17
CA PRO A 467 -20.24 -43.62 18.67
C PRO A 467 -19.52 -42.59 17.78
N TYR A 468 -20.28 -41.70 17.15
CA TYR A 468 -19.80 -40.64 16.27
C TYR A 468 -20.78 -39.46 16.29
N SER A 469 -20.30 -38.29 15.90
CA SER A 469 -21.15 -37.12 15.69
C SER A 469 -20.75 -36.37 14.42
N ALA A 470 -21.75 -35.95 13.66
CA ALA A 470 -21.61 -35.10 12.48
C ALA A 470 -21.15 -33.67 12.80
N GLU A 471 -21.09 -33.30 14.08
CA GLU A 471 -20.46 -32.06 14.58
C GLU A 471 -18.92 -32.17 14.53
N ASN A 472 -18.37 -33.38 14.67
CA ASN A 472 -16.94 -33.62 14.73
C ASN A 472 -16.29 -33.66 13.33
N ALA A 473 -16.46 -32.59 12.56
CA ALA A 473 -15.93 -32.42 11.22
C ALA A 473 -15.61 -30.94 10.94
N ILE A 474 -14.82 -30.64 9.91
CA ILE A 474 -14.55 -29.24 9.51
C ILE A 474 -15.83 -28.54 9.07
N SER A 475 -16.68 -29.25 8.33
CA SER A 475 -17.97 -28.77 7.85
C SER A 475 -19.11 -29.61 8.48
N SER A 476 -19.55 -29.23 9.68
CA SER A 476 -20.55 -29.97 10.46
C SER A 476 -21.91 -30.17 9.74
N ARG A 477 -22.62 -31.26 10.11
CA ARG A 477 -23.93 -31.67 9.55
C ARG A 477 -24.86 -32.23 10.64
N ASN A 478 -25.19 -31.42 11.64
CA ASN A 478 -25.88 -31.92 12.84
C ASN A 478 -27.32 -32.38 12.58
N ASP A 479 -27.88 -32.04 11.41
CA ASP A 479 -29.15 -32.59 10.93
C ASP A 479 -29.08 -34.11 10.63
N LEU A 480 -27.88 -34.66 10.48
CA LEU A 480 -27.63 -36.08 10.23
C LEU A 480 -27.34 -36.89 11.49
N ASN A 481 -27.22 -36.24 12.66
CA ASN A 481 -27.11 -36.93 13.94
C ASN A 481 -28.44 -37.59 14.29
N ASP A 482 -28.38 -38.71 15.01
CA ASP A 482 -29.58 -39.36 15.50
C ASP A 482 -30.27 -38.48 16.56
N LYS A 483 -31.56 -38.20 16.39
CA LYS A 483 -32.35 -37.40 17.33
C LYS A 483 -32.50 -38.12 18.66
N ASP A 484 -32.58 -39.45 18.62
CA ASP A 484 -32.77 -40.29 19.79
C ASP A 484 -31.43 -40.82 20.32
N GLY A 485 -30.32 -40.32 19.76
CA GLY A 485 -28.97 -40.65 20.20
C GLY A 485 -28.64 -40.09 21.58
N VAL A 486 -27.68 -40.74 22.25
CA VAL A 486 -27.15 -40.31 23.54
C VAL A 486 -25.87 -39.52 23.29
N TYR A 487 -25.81 -38.27 23.76
CA TYR A 487 -24.66 -37.39 23.57
C TYR A 487 -24.27 -36.74 24.91
N PRO A 488 -22.97 -36.53 25.18
CA PRO A 488 -22.52 -35.97 26.46
C PRO A 488 -22.89 -34.49 26.64
N PHE A 489 -23.16 -33.78 25.55
CA PHE A 489 -23.67 -32.40 25.55
C PHE A 489 -24.36 -32.06 24.22
N GLN A 490 -25.12 -30.96 24.23
CA GLN A 490 -26.08 -30.58 23.18
C GLN A 490 -25.48 -30.42 21.79
N ALA A 491 -24.25 -29.88 21.68
CA ALA A 491 -23.59 -29.62 20.40
C ALA A 491 -23.42 -30.87 19.52
N LEU A 492 -23.21 -32.03 20.14
CA LEU A 492 -22.95 -33.29 19.44
C LEU A 492 -24.22 -33.96 18.94
N GLY A 493 -25.40 -33.50 19.38
CA GLY A 493 -26.68 -34.11 19.06
C GLY A 493 -27.32 -33.60 17.77
N TYR A 494 -28.54 -34.07 17.53
CA TYR A 494 -29.36 -33.59 16.41
C TYR A 494 -29.73 -32.10 16.57
N SER A 495 -29.51 -31.31 15.52
CA SER A 495 -30.06 -29.95 15.40
C SER A 495 -30.18 -29.51 13.94
N ASN A 496 -30.98 -28.48 13.66
CA ASN A 496 -31.08 -27.85 12.33
C ASN A 496 -29.89 -26.89 12.05
N ARG A 497 -28.69 -27.30 12.46
CA ARG A 497 -27.47 -26.50 12.41
C ARG A 497 -26.35 -27.26 11.74
N GLY A 498 -25.39 -26.52 11.21
CA GLY A 498 -24.17 -27.07 10.66
C GLY A 498 -23.45 -26.02 9.83
N ALA A 499 -22.44 -26.45 9.08
CA ALA A 499 -21.80 -25.62 8.10
C ALA A 499 -22.77 -25.21 6.98
N ILE A 500 -22.88 -23.92 6.70
CA ILE A 500 -23.82 -23.36 5.71
C ILE A 500 -23.11 -22.77 4.48
N ASP A 501 -21.79 -22.74 4.48
CA ASP A 501 -20.99 -22.34 3.33
C ASP A 501 -19.54 -22.83 3.43
N ALA A 502 -18.76 -22.57 2.38
CA ALA A 502 -17.31 -22.41 2.50
C ALA A 502 -16.85 -21.32 1.54
N LYS A 503 -15.91 -20.47 1.99
CA LYS A 503 -15.28 -19.40 1.21
C LYS A 503 -13.78 -19.60 1.15
N VAL A 504 -13.18 -19.40 -0.02
CA VAL A 504 -11.73 -19.51 -0.23
C VAL A 504 -11.25 -18.38 -1.12
N THR A 505 -10.16 -17.73 -0.75
CA THR A 505 -9.39 -16.85 -1.64
C THR A 505 -7.93 -17.28 -1.69
N SER A 506 -7.30 -17.08 -2.85
CA SER A 506 -5.87 -17.17 -3.04
C SER A 506 -5.27 -15.78 -3.24
N TYR A 507 -3.95 -15.66 -3.35
CA TYR A 507 -3.28 -14.39 -3.62
C TYR A 507 -3.85 -13.64 -4.85
N ILE A 508 -4.11 -14.35 -5.94
CA ILE A 508 -4.59 -13.76 -7.21
C ILE A 508 -6.03 -13.28 -7.08
N THR A 509 -6.90 -14.03 -6.39
CA THR A 509 -8.29 -13.64 -6.20
C THR A 509 -8.42 -12.55 -5.14
N PHE A 510 -7.58 -12.56 -4.10
CA PHE A 510 -7.48 -11.50 -3.10
C PHE A 510 -7.14 -10.16 -3.73
N LYS A 511 -6.16 -10.10 -4.64
CA LYS A 511 -5.80 -8.88 -5.39
C LYS A 511 -6.96 -8.23 -6.16
N ARG A 512 -8.03 -8.99 -6.41
CA ARG A 512 -9.24 -8.51 -7.09
C ARG A 512 -10.44 -8.39 -6.15
N LEU A 513 -10.22 -8.58 -4.85
CA LEU A 513 -11.23 -8.68 -3.80
C LEU A 513 -12.33 -9.67 -4.18
N LYS A 514 -11.92 -10.89 -4.52
CA LYS A 514 -12.81 -12.00 -4.90
C LYS A 514 -12.50 -13.23 -4.08
N PHE A 515 -13.52 -14.06 -3.86
CA PHE A 515 -13.39 -15.37 -3.27
C PHE A 515 -14.30 -16.36 -4.00
N LEU A 516 -13.88 -17.61 -4.05
CA LEU A 516 -14.70 -18.74 -4.46
C LEU A 516 -15.59 -19.11 -3.26
N ALA A 517 -16.90 -19.25 -3.46
CA ALA A 517 -17.82 -19.65 -2.41
C ALA A 517 -18.74 -20.77 -2.85
N VAL A 518 -19.11 -21.64 -1.91
CA VAL A 518 -20.21 -22.60 -2.07
C VAL A 518 -21.22 -22.37 -0.96
N SER A 519 -22.50 -22.31 -1.31
CA SER A 519 -23.59 -22.13 -0.35
C SER A 519 -24.21 -23.47 0.04
N GLY A 520 -24.67 -23.57 1.28
CA GLY A 520 -25.40 -24.70 1.82
C GLY A 520 -24.56 -25.77 2.50
N PRO A 521 -25.24 -26.74 3.17
CA PRO A 521 -24.56 -27.80 3.90
C PRO A 521 -23.71 -28.72 3.02
N THR A 522 -22.67 -29.33 3.60
CA THR A 522 -21.78 -30.23 2.86
C THR A 522 -22.43 -31.53 2.48
N TRP A 523 -22.13 -32.03 1.28
CA TRP A 523 -22.48 -33.40 0.88
C TRP A 523 -21.45 -34.41 1.39
N GLY A 524 -20.47 -33.96 2.16
CA GLY A 524 -19.42 -34.76 2.78
C GLY A 524 -18.29 -35.12 1.83
N THR A 525 -17.28 -35.78 2.40
CA THR A 525 -16.13 -36.31 1.65
C THR A 525 -16.63 -37.35 0.65
N GLY A 526 -16.33 -37.20 -0.64
CA GLY A 526 -16.84 -38.09 -1.70
C GLY A 526 -18.33 -37.95 -2.03
N GLY A 527 -19.08 -37.04 -1.39
CA GLY A 527 -20.50 -36.79 -1.66
C GLY A 527 -21.48 -37.76 -0.97
N HIS A 528 -21.01 -38.57 -0.02
CA HIS A 528 -21.78 -39.66 0.59
C HIS A 528 -22.87 -39.23 1.59
N LEU A 529 -22.87 -37.98 2.06
CA LEU A 529 -23.89 -37.47 2.98
C LEU A 529 -25.16 -37.00 2.28
N GLY A 530 -25.11 -36.78 0.96
CA GLY A 530 -26.20 -36.22 0.18
C GLY A 530 -26.50 -34.75 0.47
N GLY A 531 -27.28 -34.13 -0.43
CA GLY A 531 -27.76 -32.75 -0.28
C GLY A 531 -28.79 -32.61 0.83
N PHE A 532 -28.78 -31.47 1.53
CA PHE A 532 -29.84 -31.12 2.47
C PHE A 532 -31.08 -30.64 1.72
N CYS A 533 -32.27 -31.14 2.08
CA CYS A 533 -33.55 -30.60 1.60
C CYS A 533 -34.50 -30.36 2.77
N TRP A 534 -35.12 -29.18 2.84
CA TRP A 534 -36.08 -28.84 3.88
C TRP A 534 -37.21 -29.87 3.97
N SER A 535 -37.85 -30.16 2.84
CA SER A 535 -38.96 -31.10 2.67
C SER A 535 -38.67 -32.54 3.12
N LYS A 536 -37.39 -32.94 3.08
CA LYS A 536 -36.94 -34.29 3.46
C LYS A 536 -36.29 -34.33 4.84
N SER A 537 -36.07 -33.17 5.45
CA SER A 537 -35.46 -33.04 6.76
C SER A 537 -36.53 -33.06 7.84
N ARG A 538 -36.10 -33.36 9.07
CA ARG A 538 -36.95 -33.19 10.26
C ARG A 538 -37.13 -31.71 10.64
N ALA A 539 -36.56 -30.78 9.87
CA ALA A 539 -36.70 -29.33 10.03
C ALA A 539 -37.72 -28.71 9.05
N ALA A 540 -38.55 -29.51 8.37
CA ALA A 540 -39.57 -29.03 7.42
C ALA A 540 -40.54 -27.98 8.00
N ASN A 541 -40.76 -27.98 9.32
CA ASN A 541 -41.65 -27.03 10.00
C ASN A 541 -40.94 -25.76 10.51
N VAL A 542 -39.62 -25.64 10.34
CA VAL A 542 -38.87 -24.41 10.67
C VAL A 542 -39.16 -23.37 9.59
N SER A 543 -39.28 -22.09 9.95
CA SER A 543 -39.48 -21.03 8.95
C SER A 543 -38.26 -20.91 8.01
N HIS A 544 -38.51 -21.01 6.70
CA HIS A 544 -37.46 -20.95 5.66
C HIS A 544 -37.97 -20.24 4.40
N VAL A 545 -38.76 -19.18 4.59
CA VAL A 545 -39.34 -18.38 3.52
C VAL A 545 -38.24 -17.84 2.62
N GLY A 546 -38.42 -18.00 1.30
CA GLY A 546 -37.45 -17.55 0.29
C GLY A 546 -36.24 -18.46 0.11
N LEU A 547 -36.08 -19.51 0.90
CA LEU A 547 -34.97 -20.47 0.75
C LEU A 547 -35.33 -21.56 -0.28
N PRO A 548 -34.36 -21.97 -1.13
CA PRO A 548 -34.47 -23.18 -1.93
C PRO A 548 -34.78 -24.40 -1.04
N ASP A 549 -35.65 -25.29 -1.50
CA ASP A 549 -35.95 -26.54 -0.77
C ASP A 549 -34.68 -27.38 -0.62
N CYS A 550 -34.00 -27.69 -1.72
CA CYS A 550 -32.80 -28.51 -1.75
C CYS A 550 -31.52 -27.71 -2.01
N TRP A 551 -30.49 -27.99 -1.22
CA TRP A 551 -29.19 -27.31 -1.24
C TRP A 551 -28.14 -28.16 -1.95
N ASN A 552 -28.10 -28.00 -3.28
CA ASN A 552 -27.21 -28.72 -4.18
C ASN A 552 -26.39 -27.75 -5.07
N PHE A 553 -25.78 -26.74 -4.44
CA PHE A 553 -25.05 -25.69 -5.15
C PHE A 553 -23.58 -26.06 -5.39
N LYS A 554 -23.09 -25.65 -6.56
CA LYS A 554 -21.66 -25.76 -6.92
C LYS A 554 -20.89 -24.52 -6.46
N PRO A 555 -19.57 -24.64 -6.23
CA PRO A 555 -18.74 -23.48 -5.96
C PRO A 555 -18.79 -22.44 -7.09
N LYS A 556 -18.93 -21.17 -6.74
CA LYS A 556 -19.06 -20.04 -7.67
C LYS A 556 -18.07 -18.94 -7.30
N LEU A 557 -17.33 -18.47 -8.30
CA LEU A 557 -16.52 -17.26 -8.25
C LEU A 557 -17.28 -16.14 -8.95
N HIS A 558 -17.80 -15.17 -8.20
CA HIS A 558 -18.58 -14.08 -8.76
C HIS A 558 -17.72 -13.04 -9.51
N LYS A 559 -18.31 -12.39 -10.51
CA LYS A 559 -17.67 -11.34 -11.31
C LYS A 559 -18.44 -10.03 -11.15
N TRP A 560 -17.92 -9.14 -10.32
CA TRP A 560 -18.43 -7.77 -10.13
C TRP A 560 -18.62 -7.00 -11.46
N HIS A 561 -19.70 -6.24 -11.58
CA HIS A 561 -20.24 -5.75 -12.85
C HIS A 561 -20.11 -4.22 -13.06
N ILE A 562 -19.87 -3.43 -12.00
CA ILE A 562 -19.92 -1.96 -12.07
C ILE A 562 -18.83 -1.30 -12.96
N ASN A 563 -17.80 -2.06 -13.38
CA ASN A 563 -16.76 -1.58 -14.30
C ASN A 563 -16.97 -1.99 -15.79
N ARG A 564 -18.11 -2.57 -16.17
CA ARG A 564 -18.45 -2.78 -17.59
C ARG A 564 -19.38 -1.69 -18.09
N THR A 565 -18.83 -0.67 -18.73
CA THR A 565 -19.58 0.08 -19.75
C THR A 565 -20.15 -0.92 -20.75
N MET A 566 -21.44 -0.84 -21.08
CA MET A 566 -22.09 -1.72 -22.05
C MET A 566 -21.36 -1.70 -23.41
N LEU A 567 -20.46 -2.66 -23.60
CA LEU A 567 -19.95 -3.11 -24.90
C LEU A 567 -20.85 -4.23 -25.42
N SER A 568 -22.01 -3.86 -25.96
CA SER A 568 -22.72 -4.64 -26.97
C SER A 568 -23.49 -3.63 -27.81
N ILE A 569 -22.85 -2.94 -28.75
CA ILE A 569 -23.04 -3.20 -30.19
C ILE A 569 -21.91 -2.50 -31.00
N ARG A 570 -20.90 -1.92 -30.33
CA ARG A 570 -19.78 -1.21 -30.98
C ARG A 570 -18.58 -2.07 -31.39
N CYS A 571 -18.59 -3.39 -31.11
CA CYS A 571 -17.47 -4.28 -31.41
C CYS A 571 -17.20 -4.53 -32.91
N ILE A 572 -18.15 -4.23 -33.80
CA ILE A 572 -17.96 -4.48 -35.24
C ILE A 572 -17.43 -3.23 -35.97
N LEU A 573 -17.68 -2.03 -35.43
CA LEU A 573 -17.19 -0.77 -36.00
C LEU A 573 -15.85 -0.31 -35.39
N LEU A 574 -15.49 -0.79 -34.19
CA LEU A 574 -14.22 -0.47 -33.52
C LEU A 574 -13.03 -1.30 -34.00
N SER A 575 -13.22 -2.41 -34.73
CA SER A 575 -12.10 -3.19 -35.29
C SER A 575 -11.35 -2.44 -36.40
N LEU A 576 -12.02 -1.50 -37.08
CA LEU A 576 -11.41 -0.63 -38.09
C LEU A 576 -10.81 0.64 -37.48
N LEU A 577 -11.29 1.08 -36.30
CA LEU A 577 -10.77 2.24 -35.56
C LEU A 577 -9.70 1.87 -34.52
N SER A 578 -9.60 0.61 -34.11
CA SER A 578 -8.58 0.14 -33.16
C SER A 578 -7.17 0.15 -33.76
N VAL A 579 -7.05 0.00 -35.08
CA VAL A 579 -5.77 0.16 -35.80
C VAL A 579 -5.29 1.62 -35.77
N TRP A 580 -6.21 2.58 -35.70
CA TRP A 580 -5.91 4.01 -35.54
C TRP A 580 -5.74 4.44 -34.06
N ALA A 581 -6.49 3.83 -33.13
CA ALA A 581 -6.41 4.17 -31.71
C ALA A 581 -5.19 3.56 -30.98
N LEU A 582 -4.68 2.41 -31.45
CA LEU A 582 -3.39 1.86 -31.00
C LEU A 582 -2.20 2.71 -31.45
N GLN A 583 -2.35 3.50 -32.52
CA GLN A 583 -1.38 4.54 -32.87
C GLN A 583 -1.50 5.78 -31.97
N CYS A 584 -2.70 6.14 -31.47
CA CYS A 584 -2.90 7.33 -30.64
C CYS A 584 -2.56 7.18 -29.13
N SER A 585 -2.69 6.00 -28.51
CA SER A 585 -2.31 5.83 -27.09
C SER A 585 -0.80 5.71 -26.86
N ALA A 586 -0.05 5.29 -27.88
CA ALA A 586 1.42 5.43 -27.91
C ALA A 586 1.87 6.88 -28.15
N LEU A 587 0.97 7.78 -28.52
CA LEU A 587 1.27 9.15 -28.97
C LEU A 587 1.23 10.20 -27.84
N ILE A 588 0.79 9.87 -26.62
CA ILE A 588 0.68 10.83 -25.50
C ILE A 588 1.98 10.96 -24.67
N LYS A 589 2.82 9.93 -24.61
CA LYS A 589 4.06 9.92 -23.79
C LYS A 589 5.28 10.63 -24.41
N ASN A 590 5.11 11.28 -25.57
CA ASN A 590 6.14 12.09 -26.26
C ASN A 590 5.66 13.53 -26.55
N GLN A 591 4.64 14.01 -25.83
CA GLN A 591 4.04 15.32 -26.08
C GLN A 591 4.60 16.38 -25.16
N THR A 592 4.87 17.57 -25.72
CA THR A 592 5.08 18.78 -24.94
C THR A 592 3.74 19.24 -24.35
N LEU A 593 3.71 19.43 -23.03
CA LEU A 593 2.56 19.96 -22.30
C LEU A 593 2.82 21.39 -21.85
N LEU A 594 1.75 22.17 -21.73
CA LEU A 594 1.74 23.55 -21.25
C LEU A 594 0.91 23.61 -19.96
N ALA A 595 1.43 24.28 -18.93
CA ALA A 595 0.63 24.76 -17.81
C ALA A 595 0.13 26.17 -18.16
N VAL A 596 -1.19 26.35 -18.17
CA VAL A 596 -1.85 27.61 -18.53
C VAL A 596 -2.69 28.08 -17.35
N LYS A 597 -2.40 29.29 -16.85
CA LYS A 597 -3.21 29.99 -15.86
C LYS A 597 -4.37 30.69 -16.57
N LYS A 598 -5.58 30.36 -16.14
CA LYS A 598 -6.84 30.88 -16.65
C LYS A 598 -7.26 32.15 -15.90
N ASP A 599 -8.21 32.89 -16.47
CA ASP A 599 -8.77 34.14 -15.93
C ASP A 599 -9.29 34.00 -14.49
N ASN A 600 -9.78 32.82 -14.13
CA ASN A 600 -10.29 32.50 -12.79
C ASN A 600 -9.18 32.02 -11.83
N ASN A 601 -7.91 32.34 -12.11
CA ASN A 601 -6.71 31.88 -11.40
C ASN A 601 -6.47 30.36 -11.38
N ARG A 602 -7.29 29.54 -12.05
CA ARG A 602 -7.07 28.10 -12.14
C ARG A 602 -5.94 27.77 -13.11
N ILE A 603 -5.06 26.85 -12.74
CA ILE A 603 -4.01 26.32 -13.61
C ILE A 603 -4.53 25.04 -14.28
N THR A 604 -4.32 24.92 -15.59
CA THR A 604 -4.75 23.76 -16.38
C THR A 604 -3.64 23.28 -17.31
N ILE A 605 -3.63 21.98 -17.61
CA ILE A 605 -2.69 21.40 -18.57
C ILE A 605 -3.30 21.43 -19.97
N GLN A 606 -2.54 21.91 -20.94
CA GLN A 606 -2.92 22.04 -22.35
C GLN A 606 -1.84 21.41 -23.26
N PRO A 607 -2.18 20.93 -24.45
CA PRO A 607 -1.20 20.43 -25.42
C PRO A 607 -0.38 21.58 -26.04
N LYS A 608 0.79 21.26 -26.64
CA LYS A 608 1.69 22.25 -27.28
C LYS A 608 1.01 23.21 -28.26
N LEU A 609 0.03 22.75 -29.04
CA LEU A 609 -0.65 23.53 -30.07
C LEU A 609 -1.80 24.41 -29.54
N TYR A 610 -1.96 24.48 -28.22
CA TYR A 610 -3.04 25.26 -27.61
C TYR A 610 -2.89 26.76 -27.87
N ILE A 611 -3.96 27.39 -28.36
CA ILE A 611 -4.03 28.83 -28.59
C ILE A 611 -4.49 29.52 -27.31
N VAL A 612 -3.60 30.33 -26.73
CA VAL A 612 -3.84 31.07 -25.48
C VAL A 612 -4.88 32.16 -25.72
N LYS A 613 -5.91 32.20 -24.87
CA LYS A 613 -6.94 33.25 -24.95
C LYS A 613 -6.43 34.58 -24.37
N PRO A 614 -7.03 35.74 -24.69
CA PRO A 614 -6.49 37.07 -24.33
C PRO A 614 -6.20 37.34 -22.85
N LYS A 615 -6.78 36.59 -21.93
CA LYS A 615 -6.61 36.73 -20.47
C LYS A 615 -5.90 35.53 -19.83
N GLU A 616 -5.50 34.55 -20.63
CA GLU A 616 -4.77 33.38 -20.18
C GLU A 616 -3.26 33.59 -20.31
N ILE A 617 -2.48 32.94 -19.44
CA ILE A 617 -1.02 33.04 -19.43
C ILE A 617 -0.42 31.64 -19.38
N ILE A 618 0.49 31.32 -20.31
CA ILE A 618 1.34 30.13 -20.19
C ILE A 618 2.35 30.41 -19.07
N ILE A 619 2.29 29.61 -18.01
CA ILE A 619 3.19 29.74 -16.85
C ILE A 619 4.37 28.78 -16.93
N ALA A 620 4.19 27.63 -17.59
CA ALA A 620 5.26 26.66 -17.82
C ALA A 620 4.98 25.75 -19.03
N LYS A 621 6.02 25.14 -19.57
CA LYS A 621 5.95 24.05 -20.54
C LYS A 621 6.91 22.93 -20.14
N ALA A 622 6.58 21.69 -20.47
CA ALA A 622 7.42 20.53 -20.17
C ALA A 622 7.38 19.49 -21.29
N LYS A 623 8.45 18.73 -21.42
CA LYS A 623 8.56 17.56 -22.29
C LYS A 623 9.22 16.44 -21.51
N TYR A 624 8.56 15.29 -21.48
CA TYR A 624 9.13 14.05 -20.97
C TYR A 624 9.36 13.08 -22.13
N VAL A 625 10.49 12.39 -22.13
CA VAL A 625 10.83 11.34 -23.10
C VAL A 625 11.26 10.10 -22.33
N ASP A 626 10.43 9.05 -22.39
CA ASP A 626 10.75 7.77 -21.78
C ASP A 626 11.70 6.95 -22.67
N ARG A 627 12.91 6.72 -22.17
CA ARG A 627 13.95 5.88 -22.78
C ARG A 627 14.56 4.92 -21.77
N ILE A 628 13.89 4.66 -20.64
CA ILE A 628 14.43 3.86 -19.53
C ILE A 628 14.79 2.45 -20.02
N ASN A 629 13.91 1.78 -20.77
CA ASN A 629 14.20 0.43 -21.28
C ASN A 629 15.33 0.36 -22.33
N SER A 630 15.64 1.48 -23.01
CA SER A 630 16.66 1.52 -24.06
C SER A 630 18.01 2.09 -23.61
N THR A 631 18.00 2.94 -22.57
CA THR A 631 19.17 3.73 -22.14
C THR A 631 19.39 3.74 -20.64
N GLY A 632 18.42 3.24 -19.87
CA GLY A 632 18.36 3.35 -18.41
C GLY A 632 17.97 4.73 -17.89
N TRP A 633 17.60 5.68 -18.77
CA TRP A 633 17.22 7.05 -18.41
C TRP A 633 15.87 7.47 -19.03
N GLY A 634 15.05 8.16 -18.25
CA GLY A 634 14.05 9.11 -18.77
C GLY A 634 14.67 10.51 -18.91
N TYR A 635 14.04 11.37 -19.72
CA TYR A 635 14.51 12.76 -19.92
C TYR A 635 13.36 13.74 -19.71
N LEU A 636 13.49 14.65 -18.76
CA LEU A 636 12.49 15.66 -18.44
C LEU A 636 13.08 17.06 -18.61
N GLU A 637 12.44 17.87 -19.44
CA GLU A 637 12.76 19.28 -19.59
C GLU A 637 11.55 20.11 -19.17
N ILE A 638 11.77 21.16 -18.36
CA ILE A 638 10.74 22.10 -17.90
C ILE A 638 11.24 23.52 -18.11
N ARG A 639 10.41 24.38 -18.70
CA ARG A 639 10.69 25.82 -18.83
C ARG A 639 9.51 26.63 -18.33
N THR A 640 9.75 27.55 -17.41
CA THR A 640 8.71 28.46 -16.90
C THR A 640 8.74 29.82 -17.63
N SER A 641 7.67 30.59 -17.46
CA SER A 641 7.48 31.89 -18.10
C SER A 641 7.72 33.02 -17.11
N GLU A 642 8.64 33.93 -17.44
CA GLU A 642 8.94 35.13 -16.64
C GLU A 642 7.75 36.10 -16.52
N LYS A 643 6.79 35.99 -17.45
CA LYS A 643 5.53 36.75 -17.41
C LYS A 643 4.60 36.30 -16.28
N ALA A 644 4.82 35.12 -15.72
CA ALA A 644 4.03 34.59 -14.62
C ALA A 644 4.68 34.92 -13.26
N ARG A 645 3.87 34.93 -12.20
CA ARG A 645 4.39 35.05 -10.83
C ARG A 645 5.17 33.79 -10.47
N ASP A 646 6.25 33.92 -9.72
CA ASP A 646 7.15 32.79 -9.45
C ASP A 646 6.46 31.66 -8.70
N GLU A 647 5.49 31.94 -7.82
CA GLU A 647 4.67 30.92 -7.16
C GLU A 647 3.84 30.11 -8.18
N ASP A 648 3.28 30.78 -9.20
CA ASP A 648 2.56 30.11 -10.29
C ASP A 648 3.54 29.30 -11.16
N GLN A 649 4.75 29.84 -11.38
CA GLN A 649 5.81 29.13 -12.11
C GLN A 649 6.27 27.87 -11.37
N ALA A 650 6.48 27.95 -10.06
CA ALA A 650 6.90 26.85 -9.20
C ALA A 650 5.85 25.74 -9.15
N TYR A 651 4.60 26.11 -8.84
CA TYR A 651 3.49 25.18 -8.90
C TYR A 651 3.36 24.56 -10.31
N GLY A 652 3.43 25.37 -11.36
CA GLY A 652 3.33 24.91 -12.75
C GLY A 652 4.43 23.92 -13.15
N ALA A 653 5.66 24.13 -12.68
CA ALA A 653 6.78 23.21 -12.91
C ALA A 653 6.52 21.85 -12.26
N GLY A 654 6.16 21.84 -10.97
CA GLY A 654 5.80 20.60 -10.27
C GLY A 654 4.60 19.91 -10.91
N TYR A 655 3.57 20.68 -11.27
CA TYR A 655 2.33 20.17 -11.84
C TYR A 655 2.55 19.43 -13.16
N LEU A 656 3.43 19.97 -14.01
CA LEU A 656 3.83 19.33 -15.26
C LEU A 656 4.66 18.07 -15.02
N GLU A 657 5.63 18.10 -14.10
CA GLU A 657 6.44 16.93 -13.76
C GLU A 657 5.59 15.78 -13.23
N GLY A 658 4.77 16.07 -12.22
CA GLY A 658 3.87 15.10 -11.61
C GLY A 658 2.92 14.51 -12.65
N THR A 659 2.39 15.35 -13.56
CA THR A 659 1.50 14.87 -14.62
C THR A 659 2.22 13.94 -15.61
N LEU A 660 3.44 14.30 -16.03
CA LEU A 660 4.17 13.57 -17.07
C LEU A 660 4.81 12.27 -16.56
N THR A 661 5.07 12.18 -15.26
CA THR A 661 5.87 11.09 -14.67
C THR A 661 5.15 10.31 -13.57
N ALA A 662 3.86 10.55 -13.35
CA ALA A 662 3.08 9.99 -12.23
C ALA A 662 3.29 8.48 -11.99
N ASP A 663 3.17 7.63 -13.01
CA ASP A 663 3.33 6.18 -12.84
C ASP A 663 4.78 5.79 -12.45
N LEU A 664 5.76 6.56 -12.91
CA LEU A 664 7.17 6.38 -12.52
C LEU A 664 7.42 6.89 -11.11
N ILE A 665 6.76 7.99 -10.69
CA ILE A 665 6.79 8.47 -9.30
C ILE A 665 6.29 7.38 -8.36
N TYR A 666 5.15 6.77 -8.66
CA TYR A 666 4.63 5.64 -7.87
C TYR A 666 5.60 4.46 -7.85
N SER A 667 6.14 4.09 -9.01
CA SER A 667 7.07 2.97 -9.11
C SER A 667 8.33 3.21 -8.30
N HIS A 668 8.87 4.43 -8.33
CA HIS A 668 10.04 4.81 -7.54
C HIS A 668 9.72 4.83 -6.04
N TRP A 669 8.65 5.51 -5.61
CA TRP A 669 8.19 5.50 -4.23
C TRP A 669 7.94 4.09 -3.69
N PHE A 670 7.36 3.20 -4.50
CA PHE A 670 7.12 1.81 -4.14
C PHE A 670 8.42 1.05 -3.90
N ASN A 671 9.45 1.33 -4.70
CA ASN A 671 10.75 0.68 -4.59
C ASN A 671 11.58 1.19 -3.41
N THR A 672 11.44 2.47 -3.06
CA THR A 672 12.34 3.14 -2.09
C THR A 672 11.64 3.50 -0.78
N ALA A 673 10.59 4.32 -0.83
CA ALA A 673 9.98 4.92 0.35
C ALA A 673 8.92 4.04 1.04
N LYS A 674 8.14 3.26 0.28
CA LYS A 674 7.00 2.49 0.81
C LYS A 674 7.38 1.57 1.97
N GLY A 675 8.53 0.92 1.87
CA GLY A 675 9.00 -0.06 2.84
C GLY A 675 9.59 0.56 4.12
N TYR A 676 9.97 1.84 4.09
CA TYR A 676 10.85 2.47 5.09
C TYR A 676 10.37 2.31 6.53
N CYS A 677 9.06 2.38 6.76
CA CYS A 677 8.45 2.29 8.10
C CYS A 677 7.86 0.93 8.47
N THR A 678 8.11 -0.13 7.68
CA THR A 678 7.42 -1.43 7.86
C THR A 678 7.84 -2.16 9.14
N ASP A 679 9.12 -2.07 9.51
CA ASP A 679 9.73 -2.73 10.67
C ASP A 679 10.29 -1.74 11.70
N ARG A 680 10.03 -0.44 11.50
CA ARG A 680 10.58 0.70 12.24
C ARG A 680 9.48 1.63 12.77
N SER A 681 8.38 1.08 13.27
CA SER A 681 7.17 1.86 13.58
C SER A 681 7.39 2.96 14.62
N GLU A 682 8.22 2.70 15.64
CA GLU A 682 8.49 3.65 16.73
C GLU A 682 9.30 4.87 16.24
N VAL A 683 10.45 4.64 15.59
CA VAL A 683 11.23 5.74 15.01
C VAL A 683 10.47 6.44 13.88
N CYS A 684 9.61 5.74 13.14
CA CYS A 684 8.78 6.38 12.11
C CYS A 684 7.69 7.29 12.66
N GLU A 685 7.14 7.02 13.85
CA GLU A 685 6.26 7.98 14.53
C GLU A 685 7.04 9.25 14.91
N GLN A 686 8.27 9.09 15.43
CA GLN A 686 9.15 10.21 15.77
C GLN A 686 9.58 11.00 14.52
N LEU A 687 9.89 10.33 13.42
CA LEU A 687 10.19 10.97 12.13
C LEU A 687 9.01 11.77 11.61
N LYS A 688 7.78 11.25 11.71
CA LYS A 688 6.58 12.01 11.32
C LYS A 688 6.42 13.27 12.15
N ASP A 689 6.65 13.19 13.47
CA ASP A 689 6.59 14.34 14.37
C ASP A 689 7.70 15.37 14.04
N TYR A 690 8.93 14.90 13.84
CA TYR A 690 10.06 15.73 13.42
C TYR A 690 9.75 16.46 12.10
N MET A 691 9.33 15.72 11.07
CA MET A 691 9.05 16.24 9.73
C MET A 691 7.90 17.24 9.75
N THR A 692 6.86 16.99 10.56
CA THR A 692 5.73 17.90 10.73
C THR A 692 6.16 19.18 11.42
N THR A 693 6.87 19.07 12.54
CA THR A 693 7.40 20.22 13.30
C THR A 693 8.33 21.07 12.45
N ASN A 694 9.22 20.44 11.67
CA ASN A 694 10.12 21.12 10.76
C ASN A 694 9.39 21.88 9.65
N LYS A 695 8.43 21.22 9.01
CA LYS A 695 7.59 21.81 7.96
C LYS A 695 6.81 23.02 8.50
N ASP A 696 6.23 22.92 9.69
CA ASP A 696 5.48 24.01 10.31
C ASP A 696 6.37 25.19 10.69
N TRP A 697 7.58 24.93 11.19
CA TRP A 697 8.56 25.96 11.45
C TRP A 697 8.99 26.67 10.15
N ILE A 698 9.33 25.93 9.09
CA ILE A 698 9.67 26.51 7.78
C ILE A 698 8.51 27.36 7.24
N LYS A 699 7.27 26.85 7.34
CA LYS A 699 6.08 27.58 6.92
C LYS A 699 5.89 28.88 7.69
N SER A 700 6.19 28.91 9.00
CA SER A 700 6.14 30.15 9.80
C SER A 700 7.14 31.21 9.32
N LYS A 701 8.21 30.80 8.64
CA LYS A 701 9.27 31.66 8.09
C LYS A 701 9.06 32.04 6.62
N SER A 702 8.24 31.30 5.89
CA SER A 702 8.03 31.45 4.44
C SER A 702 7.44 32.78 3.96
N ASN A 703 6.92 33.62 4.86
CA ASN A 703 6.40 34.97 4.55
C ASN A 703 7.47 36.08 4.67
N GLU A 704 8.70 35.74 5.07
CA GLU A 704 9.78 36.72 5.17
C GLU A 704 10.18 37.23 3.77
N SER A 705 10.48 38.52 3.66
CA SER A 705 10.89 39.14 2.39
C SER A 705 12.32 38.78 1.95
N ASP A 706 13.03 38.02 2.78
CA ASP A 706 14.40 37.59 2.56
C ASP A 706 14.52 36.65 1.33
N PRO A 707 15.52 36.84 0.45
CA PRO A 707 15.73 36.00 -0.73
C PRO A 707 15.82 34.49 -0.42
N TYR A 708 16.43 34.10 0.69
CA TYR A 708 16.60 32.70 1.07
C TYR A 708 15.24 32.04 1.35
N TRP A 709 14.44 32.65 2.23
CA TRP A 709 13.09 32.18 2.56
C TRP A 709 12.13 32.21 1.38
N TYR A 710 12.27 33.19 0.48
CA TYR A 710 11.51 33.23 -0.75
C TYR A 710 11.77 32.01 -1.65
N GLN A 711 13.04 31.64 -1.85
CA GLN A 711 13.37 30.45 -2.65
C GLN A 711 12.93 29.14 -1.99
N ILE A 712 12.95 29.07 -0.66
CA ILE A 712 12.39 27.93 0.09
C ILE A 712 10.88 27.84 -0.17
N GLY A 713 10.16 28.95 -0.06
CA GLY A 713 8.73 28.99 -0.38
C GLY A 713 8.42 28.48 -1.79
N LEU A 714 9.24 28.85 -2.79
CA LEU A 714 9.11 28.34 -4.15
C LEU A 714 9.43 26.85 -4.26
N TYR A 715 10.36 26.32 -3.47
CA TYR A 715 10.63 24.88 -3.42
C TYR A 715 9.40 24.08 -2.98
N TYR A 716 8.81 24.44 -1.83
CA TYR A 716 7.60 23.79 -1.33
C TYR A 716 6.41 24.02 -2.28
N LYS A 717 6.35 25.17 -2.96
CA LYS A 717 5.31 25.42 -3.96
C LYS A 717 5.43 24.52 -5.19
N GLN A 718 6.66 24.14 -5.55
CA GLN A 718 6.90 23.15 -6.59
C GLN A 718 6.47 21.74 -6.14
N LEU A 719 6.65 21.39 -4.85
CA LEU A 719 6.10 20.14 -4.29
C LEU A 719 4.56 20.11 -4.30
N ASP A 720 3.88 21.21 -3.98
CA ASP A 720 2.41 21.31 -4.13
C ASP A 720 1.98 20.96 -5.57
N GLY A 721 2.68 21.56 -6.54
CA GLY A 721 2.46 21.27 -7.95
C GLY A 721 2.70 19.80 -8.27
N LEU A 722 3.81 19.23 -7.79
CA LEU A 722 4.17 17.83 -8.01
C LEU A 722 3.07 16.88 -7.52
N TYR A 723 2.54 17.13 -6.32
CA TYR A 723 1.43 16.37 -5.73
C TYR A 723 0.17 16.44 -6.60
N ASP A 724 -0.30 17.65 -6.92
CA ASP A 724 -1.49 17.80 -7.76
C ASP A 724 -1.27 17.19 -9.16
N GLY A 725 -0.04 17.26 -9.66
CA GLY A 725 0.37 16.73 -10.95
C GLY A 725 0.33 15.22 -10.95
N TYR A 726 0.87 14.59 -9.90
CA TYR A 726 0.81 13.15 -9.68
C TYR A 726 -0.65 12.67 -9.68
N MET A 727 -1.50 13.29 -8.86
CA MET A 727 -2.91 12.95 -8.74
C MET A 727 -3.65 13.09 -10.08
N ARG A 728 -3.22 14.03 -10.92
CA ARG A 728 -3.76 14.22 -12.26
C ARG A 728 -3.25 13.19 -13.28
N GLY A 729 -1.96 12.90 -13.26
CA GLY A 729 -1.25 12.17 -14.31
C GLY A 729 -1.28 10.66 -14.14
N LYS A 730 -1.54 10.17 -12.94
CA LYS A 730 -1.49 8.74 -12.62
C LYS A 730 -2.52 7.94 -13.41
N SER A 731 -2.11 6.75 -13.85
CA SER A 731 -3.02 5.82 -14.50
C SER A 731 -4.15 5.38 -13.53
N PRO A 732 -5.32 4.94 -14.03
CA PRO A 732 -6.44 4.53 -13.18
C PRO A 732 -6.10 3.45 -12.15
N ASP A 733 -5.14 2.58 -12.47
CA ASP A 733 -4.69 1.49 -11.60
C ASP A 733 -3.50 1.89 -10.70
N THR A 734 -2.95 3.09 -10.86
CA THR A 734 -1.84 3.62 -10.05
C THR A 734 -2.40 4.24 -8.76
N PRO A 735 -2.01 3.75 -7.57
CA PRO A 735 -2.54 4.20 -6.28
C PRO A 735 -2.35 5.69 -5.99
N ASP A 736 -3.10 6.21 -5.03
CA ASP A 736 -2.93 7.58 -4.54
C ASP A 736 -1.69 7.65 -3.63
N LEU A 737 -0.91 8.72 -3.75
CA LEU A 737 0.16 9.09 -2.81
C LEU A 737 -0.26 10.40 -2.16
N THR A 738 0.04 10.55 -0.88
CA THR A 738 -0.17 11.80 -0.16
C THR A 738 0.91 12.83 -0.51
N TRP A 739 0.70 14.09 -0.13
CA TRP A 739 1.75 15.10 -0.25
C TRP A 739 2.96 14.73 0.60
N ASP A 740 2.74 14.18 1.80
CA ASP A 740 3.82 13.75 2.69
C ASP A 740 4.59 12.56 2.10
N ASP A 741 3.95 11.63 1.38
CA ASP A 741 4.67 10.56 0.65
C ASP A 741 5.67 11.12 -0.36
N LEU A 742 5.32 12.19 -1.06
CA LEU A 742 6.23 12.86 -2.01
C LEU A 742 7.30 13.68 -1.27
N TYR A 743 6.96 14.32 -0.16
CA TYR A 743 7.94 15.02 0.66
C TYR A 743 8.99 14.05 1.23
N TRP A 744 8.56 12.90 1.75
CA TRP A 744 9.44 11.83 2.22
C TRP A 744 10.29 11.25 1.08
N LEU A 745 9.71 11.09 -0.12
CA LEU A 745 10.47 10.67 -1.30
C LEU A 745 11.63 11.62 -1.63
N ASN A 746 11.46 12.93 -1.37
CA ASN A 746 12.50 13.93 -1.60
C ASN A 746 13.51 14.00 -0.43
N ALA A 747 13.14 13.53 0.76
CA ALA A 747 13.96 13.53 1.96
C ALA A 747 14.66 12.19 2.23
N LEU A 748 14.58 11.22 1.31
CA LEU A 748 15.04 9.83 1.52
C LEU A 748 16.45 9.74 2.13
N ASP A 749 17.38 10.54 1.63
CA ASP A 749 18.78 10.51 2.05
C ASP A 749 19.00 11.20 3.42
N ASP A 750 18.13 12.13 3.82
CA ASP A 750 18.12 12.70 5.17
C ASP A 750 17.52 11.73 6.21
N LEU A 751 16.61 10.84 5.79
CA LEU A 751 15.88 9.97 6.72
C LEU A 751 16.80 9.05 7.52
N GLY A 752 17.92 8.59 6.95
CA GLY A 752 18.89 7.73 7.62
C GLY A 752 19.49 8.42 8.87
N ASP A 753 20.08 9.60 8.68
CA ASP A 753 20.64 10.41 9.77
C ASP A 753 19.58 10.82 10.79
N LEU A 754 18.38 11.19 10.32
CA LEU A 754 17.26 11.54 11.20
C LEU A 754 16.85 10.35 12.08
N SER A 755 16.84 9.13 11.52
CA SER A 755 16.45 7.92 12.26
C SER A 755 17.43 7.66 13.41
N ILE A 756 18.74 7.77 13.15
CA ILE A 756 19.78 7.60 14.19
C ILE A 756 19.69 8.73 15.23
N ALA A 757 19.41 9.95 14.80
CA ALA A 757 19.34 11.09 15.70
C ALA A 757 18.15 11.04 16.67
N LEU A 758 17.03 10.46 16.22
CA LEU A 758 15.82 10.27 17.01
C LEU A 758 15.90 9.02 17.89
N ASP A 759 16.40 7.91 17.34
CA ASP A 759 16.67 6.69 18.08
C ASP A 759 18.08 6.16 17.77
N PRO A 760 19.06 6.31 18.68
CA PRO A 760 20.41 5.78 18.49
C PRO A 760 20.47 4.26 18.27
N SER A 761 19.41 3.51 18.63
CA SER A 761 19.33 2.07 18.37
C SER A 761 19.31 1.75 16.86
N GLU A 762 18.86 2.70 16.03
CA GLU A 762 18.84 2.62 14.57
C GLU A 762 20.25 2.55 13.97
N SER A 763 21.30 2.94 14.70
CA SER A 763 22.69 2.75 14.26
C SER A 763 23.04 1.30 13.93
N ARG A 764 22.29 0.32 14.48
CA ARG A 764 22.42 -1.13 14.16
C ARG A 764 21.83 -1.51 12.80
N HIS A 765 20.98 -0.65 12.24
CA HIS A 765 20.39 -0.80 10.90
C HIS A 765 21.21 -0.09 9.82
N CYS A 766 22.22 0.69 10.21
CA CYS A 766 23.20 1.31 9.32
C CYS A 766 24.40 0.37 9.19
N VAL A 767 24.87 0.18 7.96
CA VAL A 767 26.05 -0.62 7.68
C VAL A 767 27.27 0.29 7.84
N PRO A 768 28.16 0.09 8.83
CA PRO A 768 29.31 0.96 9.00
C PRO A 768 30.17 0.97 7.74
N GLY A 769 30.46 2.17 7.22
CA GLY A 769 31.13 2.35 5.94
C GLY A 769 30.19 2.30 4.73
N SER A 770 28.87 2.39 4.90
CA SER A 770 27.92 2.44 3.78
C SER A 770 27.97 3.70 2.93
N GLY A 771 28.85 4.66 3.27
CA GLY A 771 28.95 5.94 2.58
C GLY A 771 28.86 5.81 1.06
N SER A 772 28.12 6.74 0.46
CA SER A 772 27.67 6.65 -0.92
C SER A 772 28.47 7.55 -1.88
N CYS A 773 28.86 6.99 -3.02
CA CYS A 773 29.31 7.70 -4.21
C CYS A 773 30.84 7.91 -4.36
N SER A 774 31.26 8.30 -5.56
CA SER A 774 32.65 8.65 -5.88
C SER A 774 32.69 9.78 -6.90
N ALA A 775 33.54 10.76 -6.68
CA ALA A 775 33.67 11.93 -7.54
C ALA A 775 35.12 12.20 -7.94
N LEU A 776 35.30 12.76 -9.14
CA LEU A 776 36.62 13.16 -9.65
C LEU A 776 36.51 14.43 -10.47
N ILE A 777 37.30 15.43 -10.09
CA ILE A 777 37.59 16.63 -10.88
C ILE A 777 38.99 16.47 -11.43
N LYS A 778 39.16 16.53 -12.75
CA LYS A 778 40.45 16.35 -13.41
C LYS A 778 40.75 17.53 -14.32
N LEU A 779 41.87 18.19 -14.06
CA LEU A 779 42.47 19.16 -14.96
C LEU A 779 43.39 18.44 -15.96
N LEU A 780 43.11 18.59 -17.26
CA LEU A 780 43.90 17.95 -18.31
C LEU A 780 45.23 18.68 -18.55
N PRO A 781 46.27 17.99 -19.06
CA PRO A 781 47.56 18.61 -19.36
C PRO A 781 47.45 19.86 -20.24
N GLY A 782 48.12 20.93 -19.83
CA GLY A 782 48.06 22.24 -20.51
C GLY A 782 46.70 22.93 -20.40
N ASN A 783 45.90 22.60 -19.38
CA ASN A 783 44.56 23.15 -19.14
C ASN A 783 43.63 23.02 -20.34
N LYS A 784 43.83 21.98 -21.17
CA LYS A 784 43.05 21.77 -22.40
C LYS A 784 41.57 21.57 -22.12
N ASP A 785 41.24 21.01 -20.96
CA ASP A 785 39.88 20.83 -20.47
C ASP A 785 39.91 20.62 -18.95
N MET A 786 38.78 20.82 -18.30
CA MET A 786 38.51 20.40 -16.93
C MET A 786 37.33 19.43 -16.99
N LEU A 787 37.55 18.20 -16.55
CA LEU A 787 36.54 17.15 -16.54
C LEU A 787 36.00 16.98 -15.13
N VAL A 788 34.69 16.88 -14.99
CA VAL A 788 34.02 16.66 -13.71
C VAL A 788 33.15 15.42 -13.84
N SER A 789 33.33 14.46 -12.94
CA SER A 789 32.59 13.20 -12.95
C SER A 789 32.09 12.81 -11.58
N HIS A 790 30.91 12.19 -11.56
CA HIS A 790 30.27 11.68 -10.37
C HIS A 790 29.68 10.28 -10.62
N VAL A 791 29.80 9.38 -9.65
CA VAL A 791 29.32 7.99 -9.68
C VAL A 791 28.49 7.79 -8.44
N THR A 792 27.17 7.65 -8.59
CA THR A 792 26.31 7.44 -7.43
C THR A 792 26.39 6.00 -6.96
N TRP A 793 26.54 5.78 -5.65
CA TRP A 793 26.35 4.48 -5.05
C TRP A 793 25.05 4.49 -4.26
N SER A 794 24.22 3.48 -4.46
CA SER A 794 22.94 3.36 -3.76
C SER A 794 22.41 1.93 -3.85
N GLY A 795 21.28 1.69 -3.19
CA GLY A 795 20.50 0.48 -3.40
C GLY A 795 20.03 0.36 -4.85
N TYR A 796 20.10 -0.85 -5.42
CA TYR A 796 19.71 -1.08 -6.82
C TYR A 796 18.21 -0.82 -7.09
N GLU A 797 17.35 -0.84 -6.08
CA GLU A 797 15.94 -0.43 -6.12
C GLU A 797 15.73 1.04 -6.55
N THR A 798 16.76 1.89 -6.43
CA THR A 798 16.70 3.31 -6.82
C THR A 798 16.84 3.53 -8.33
N MET A 799 17.25 2.53 -9.13
CA MET A 799 17.66 2.68 -10.54
C MET A 799 16.54 3.01 -11.56
N LEU A 800 15.41 3.57 -11.12
CA LEU A 800 14.52 4.35 -11.95
C LEU A 800 15.05 5.78 -12.07
N ARG A 801 15.65 6.12 -13.22
CA ARG A 801 16.42 7.36 -13.35
C ARG A 801 15.84 8.33 -14.38
N ILE A 802 15.89 9.62 -14.09
CA ILE A 802 15.50 10.71 -14.99
C ILE A 802 16.61 11.76 -15.02
N GLN A 803 17.11 12.10 -16.21
CA GLN A 803 17.89 13.33 -16.38
C GLN A 803 16.95 14.51 -16.52
N LYS A 804 17.12 15.53 -15.69
CA LYS A 804 16.24 16.69 -15.64
C LYS A 804 16.97 17.93 -16.10
N ARG A 805 16.26 18.80 -16.83
CA ARG A 805 16.66 20.19 -17.05
C ARG A 805 15.53 21.13 -16.70
N TYR A 806 15.80 22.02 -15.77
CA TYR A 806 14.88 23.03 -15.28
C TYR A 806 15.37 24.41 -15.71
N SER A 807 14.61 25.09 -16.56
CA SER A 807 14.79 26.51 -16.86
C SER A 807 13.68 27.33 -16.18
N LEU A 808 13.92 27.68 -14.92
CA LEU A 808 12.98 28.33 -14.02
C LEU A 808 13.28 29.83 -13.93
N ARG A 809 12.37 30.66 -14.45
CA ARG A 809 12.47 32.13 -14.47
C ARG A 809 12.03 32.77 -13.15
N TYR A 810 12.55 32.23 -12.03
CA TYR A 810 12.31 32.79 -10.71
C TYR A 810 13.14 34.05 -10.49
N ARG A 811 12.55 35.02 -9.82
CA ARG A 811 13.22 36.19 -9.28
C ARG A 811 13.96 35.83 -8.00
N LYS A 812 14.98 36.62 -7.66
CA LYS A 812 15.78 36.44 -6.44
C LYS A 812 14.94 36.52 -5.16
N SER A 813 14.02 37.47 -5.11
CA SER A 813 13.09 37.69 -3.99
C SER A 813 11.77 38.23 -4.54
N LYS A 814 10.74 38.30 -3.70
CA LYS A 814 9.41 38.83 -4.03
C LYS A 814 9.44 40.26 -4.59
N THR A 815 10.42 41.07 -4.18
CA THR A 815 10.56 42.48 -4.57
C THR A 815 11.66 42.73 -5.61
N SER A 816 12.41 41.70 -6.00
CA SER A 816 13.51 41.82 -6.95
C SER A 816 13.01 41.59 -8.38
N ASP A 817 13.33 42.49 -9.30
CA ASP A 817 13.11 42.25 -10.75
C ASP A 817 14.21 41.40 -11.38
N LYS A 818 15.29 41.10 -10.66
CA LYS A 818 16.38 40.25 -11.14
C LYS A 818 16.07 38.78 -10.94
N LEU A 819 16.31 37.98 -11.99
CA LEU A 819 16.28 36.52 -11.91
C LEU A 819 17.40 35.97 -11.00
N ILE A 820 17.14 34.80 -10.43
CA ILE A 820 18.19 33.98 -9.80
C ILE A 820 19.28 33.63 -10.83
N ARG A 821 20.53 33.40 -10.40
CA ARG A 821 21.62 33.05 -11.35
C ARG A 821 21.55 31.61 -11.82
N GLY A 822 21.11 30.69 -10.97
CA GLY A 822 20.81 29.30 -11.33
C GLY A 822 19.43 29.12 -11.95
N PHE A 823 19.03 30.00 -12.85
CA PHE A 823 17.71 29.93 -13.51
C PHE A 823 17.61 28.78 -14.53
N ASP A 824 18.73 28.21 -14.99
CA ASP A 824 18.75 27.06 -15.89
C ASP A 824 19.76 26.03 -15.38
N MET A 825 19.31 24.81 -15.10
CA MET A 825 20.18 23.76 -14.57
C MET A 825 19.80 22.39 -15.13
N SER A 826 20.80 21.54 -15.34
CA SER A 826 20.61 20.12 -15.69
C SER A 826 21.25 19.23 -14.64
N PHE A 827 20.58 18.13 -14.28
CA PHE A 827 21.04 17.22 -13.24
C PHE A 827 20.50 15.80 -13.44
N SER A 828 21.19 14.80 -12.89
CA SER A 828 20.65 13.44 -12.77
C SER A 828 19.70 13.38 -11.59
N SER A 829 18.63 12.59 -11.68
CA SER A 829 17.55 12.58 -10.67
C SER A 829 16.72 11.30 -10.78
N TYR A 830 15.62 11.27 -10.01
CA TYR A 830 14.68 10.18 -9.88
C TYR A 830 13.24 10.68 -10.14
N PRO A 831 12.29 9.81 -10.49
CA PRO A 831 10.87 10.18 -10.55
C PRO A 831 10.39 10.77 -9.22
N GLY A 832 9.89 12.02 -9.25
CA GLY A 832 9.31 12.69 -8.08
C GLY A 832 10.30 13.44 -7.17
N GLY A 833 11.61 13.25 -7.35
CA GLY A 833 12.62 14.09 -6.69
C GLY A 833 12.82 15.41 -7.45
N ILE A 834 12.44 16.56 -6.91
CA ILE A 834 12.61 17.85 -7.60
C ILE A 834 14.03 18.46 -7.43
N GLN A 835 14.94 17.63 -6.93
CA GLN A 835 16.38 17.76 -6.77
C GLN A 835 17.08 16.53 -7.40
N SER A 836 18.41 16.46 -7.32
CA SER A 836 19.18 15.33 -7.84
C SER A 836 19.12 14.11 -6.92
N GLY A 837 19.49 14.22 -5.65
CA GLY A 837 19.61 13.10 -4.70
C GLY A 837 20.89 12.27 -4.91
N ASP A 838 21.50 12.34 -6.11
CA ASP A 838 22.76 11.67 -6.41
C ASP A 838 23.98 12.11 -5.58
N ASP A 839 24.47 13.37 -5.61
CA ASP A 839 24.05 14.60 -6.30
C ASP A 839 24.97 15.05 -7.47
N PHE A 840 24.42 15.58 -8.57
CA PHE A 840 25.22 16.16 -9.68
C PHE A 840 24.45 17.22 -10.49
N TYR A 841 24.91 18.48 -10.47
CA TYR A 841 24.25 19.61 -11.14
C TYR A 841 25.20 20.40 -12.04
N LEU A 842 24.69 20.80 -13.21
CA LEU A 842 25.30 21.84 -14.07
C LEU A 842 24.37 23.04 -14.08
N ILE A 843 24.88 24.22 -13.76
CA ILE A 843 24.06 25.38 -13.40
C ILE A 843 24.46 26.61 -14.25
N SER A 844 23.48 27.35 -14.74
CA SER A 844 23.67 28.55 -15.57
C SER A 844 24.45 29.69 -14.91
N SER A 845 24.65 29.63 -13.59
CA SER A 845 25.54 30.53 -12.87
C SER A 845 27.01 30.34 -13.24
N GLY A 846 27.36 29.26 -13.94
CA GLY A 846 28.74 28.87 -14.22
C GLY A 846 29.26 27.81 -13.24
N LEU A 847 28.42 27.35 -12.32
CA LEU A 847 28.79 26.37 -11.30
C LEU A 847 28.40 24.94 -11.70
N THR A 848 29.25 24.00 -11.33
CA THR A 848 28.91 22.58 -11.20
C THR A 848 29.01 22.20 -9.73
N THR A 849 27.98 21.56 -9.20
CA THR A 849 27.94 21.11 -7.80
C THR A 849 27.66 19.61 -7.74
N MET A 850 28.37 18.92 -6.87
CA MET A 850 28.23 17.48 -6.62
C MET A 850 28.77 17.17 -5.23
N GLU A 851 28.40 16.03 -4.65
CA GLU A 851 28.94 15.60 -3.37
C GLU A 851 29.34 14.12 -3.35
N THR A 852 29.93 13.69 -2.23
CA THR A 852 29.84 12.30 -1.77
C THR A 852 29.56 12.30 -0.28
N THR A 853 28.75 11.34 0.19
CA THR A 853 28.26 11.30 1.58
C THR A 853 29.38 10.94 2.55
N ILE A 854 29.57 11.74 3.60
CA ILE A 854 30.49 11.48 4.71
C ILE A 854 29.71 11.08 5.96
N GLU A 855 30.03 9.92 6.51
CA GLU A 855 29.30 9.36 7.64
C GLU A 855 29.66 10.06 8.97
N ASN A 856 28.68 10.14 9.88
CA ASN A 856 28.91 10.55 11.27
C ASN A 856 28.90 9.32 12.20
N TYR A 857 30.08 8.93 12.69
CA TYR A 857 30.24 7.85 13.67
C TYR A 857 30.19 8.35 15.12
N ASN A 858 30.15 9.66 15.35
CA ASN A 858 30.11 10.26 16.67
C ASN A 858 28.67 10.51 17.14
N ASN A 859 28.17 9.62 17.99
CA ASN A 859 26.80 9.69 18.52
C ASN A 859 26.51 10.97 19.34
N SER A 860 27.53 11.64 19.90
CA SER A 860 27.32 12.86 20.68
C SER A 860 26.80 14.02 19.82
N LEU A 861 27.11 14.03 18.52
CA LEU A 861 26.72 15.08 17.60
C LEU A 861 25.24 15.03 17.21
N TRP A 862 24.59 13.87 17.31
CA TRP A 862 23.16 13.73 16.99
C TRP A 862 22.24 14.63 17.83
N SER A 863 22.69 14.98 19.03
CA SER A 863 22.00 15.95 19.88
C SER A 863 21.86 17.35 19.24
N ASN A 864 22.63 17.65 18.20
CA ASN A 864 22.54 18.89 17.43
C ASN A 864 21.45 18.86 16.34
N VAL A 865 20.87 17.71 16.01
CA VAL A 865 19.79 17.59 15.02
C VAL A 865 18.46 17.98 15.68
N LYS A 866 17.75 18.96 15.09
CA LYS A 866 16.56 19.61 15.66
C LYS A 866 15.54 19.95 14.57
N PRO A 867 14.23 19.71 14.81
CA PRO A 867 13.21 20.04 13.81
C PRO A 867 13.02 21.56 13.66
N VAL A 868 13.35 22.37 14.67
CA VAL A 868 13.19 23.82 14.65
C VAL A 868 14.54 24.50 14.47
N GLY A 869 14.61 25.49 13.58
CA GLY A 869 15.84 26.25 13.33
C GLY A 869 16.72 25.67 12.22
N GLN A 870 16.34 24.51 11.65
CA GLN A 870 17.13 23.75 10.69
C GLN A 870 16.32 23.39 9.45
N ILE A 871 16.99 23.23 8.32
CA ILE A 871 16.37 22.89 7.04
C ILE A 871 17.08 21.65 6.49
N LEU A 872 16.31 20.66 6.05
CA LEU A 872 16.86 19.43 5.46
C LEU A 872 17.72 19.74 4.23
N GLU A 873 18.70 18.88 4.01
CA GLU A 873 19.83 19.15 3.11
C GLU A 873 19.37 19.44 1.68
N PHE A 874 18.49 18.62 1.15
CA PHE A 874 18.06 18.70 -0.24
C PHE A 874 17.42 20.06 -0.60
N VAL A 875 16.74 20.70 0.36
CA VAL A 875 16.18 22.04 0.19
C VAL A 875 17.30 23.09 0.18
N ARG A 876 18.27 22.97 1.10
CA ARG A 876 19.42 23.89 1.19
C ARG A 876 20.29 23.82 -0.06
N ALA A 877 20.60 22.61 -0.55
CA ALA A 877 21.34 22.40 -1.78
C ALA A 877 20.64 23.05 -2.98
N MET A 878 19.32 22.85 -3.13
CA MET A 878 18.55 23.46 -4.21
C MET A 878 18.47 24.99 -4.12
N VAL A 879 18.36 25.56 -2.92
CA VAL A 879 18.37 27.02 -2.71
C VAL A 879 19.75 27.61 -3.02
N ALA A 880 20.83 26.95 -2.60
CA ALA A 880 22.20 27.35 -2.94
C ALA A 880 22.42 27.29 -4.46
N ASN A 881 22.00 26.20 -5.12
CA ASN A 881 22.07 26.05 -6.58
C ASN A 881 21.29 27.16 -7.33
N ARG A 882 20.15 27.60 -6.80
CA ARG A 882 19.36 28.69 -7.39
C ARG A 882 20.08 30.04 -7.24
N LEU A 883 20.54 30.37 -6.04
CA LEU A 883 20.96 31.73 -5.68
C LEU A 883 22.43 32.04 -5.95
N ALA A 884 23.33 31.06 -5.83
CA ALA A 884 24.77 31.28 -5.85
C ALA A 884 25.27 31.84 -7.19
N THR A 885 26.20 32.79 -7.12
CA THR A 885 26.83 33.38 -8.30
C THR A 885 28.29 32.97 -8.47
N ASN A 886 28.91 32.50 -7.39
CA ASN A 886 30.28 32.01 -7.30
C ASN A 886 30.33 30.89 -6.22
N PRO A 887 31.45 30.17 -6.07
CA PRO A 887 31.56 29.11 -5.08
C PRO A 887 31.37 29.53 -3.63
N THR A 888 31.91 30.70 -3.23
CA THR A 888 31.75 31.24 -1.87
C THR A 888 30.28 31.53 -1.54
N ASP A 889 29.53 32.14 -2.46
CA ASP A 889 28.10 32.36 -2.28
C ASP A 889 27.36 31.04 -2.04
N TRP A 890 27.72 29.99 -2.77
CA TRP A 890 27.09 28.68 -2.63
C TRP A 890 27.31 28.13 -1.22
N VAL A 891 28.56 28.16 -0.75
CA VAL A 891 28.97 27.76 0.60
C VAL A 891 28.23 28.56 1.67
N ASP A 892 28.17 29.88 1.51
CA ASP A 892 27.56 30.78 2.48
C ASP A 892 26.05 30.60 2.60
N ILE A 893 25.39 30.22 1.50
CA ILE A 893 23.96 29.94 1.47
C ILE A 893 23.66 28.55 2.02
N PHE A 894 24.45 27.54 1.62
CA PHE A 894 24.23 26.15 2.02
C PHE A 894 24.37 25.92 3.53
N LYS A 895 25.31 26.63 4.19
CA LYS A 895 25.55 26.50 5.64
C LYS A 895 24.42 27.06 6.51
N LEU A 896 23.52 27.88 5.94
CA LEU A 896 22.41 28.44 6.70
C LEU A 896 21.47 27.34 7.15
N HIS A 897 21.10 27.35 8.43
CA HIS A 897 20.17 26.37 9.01
C HIS A 897 20.60 24.90 8.81
N ASN A 898 21.90 24.62 8.89
CA ASN A 898 22.44 23.26 8.82
C ASN A 898 21.64 22.29 9.71
N SER A 899 21.12 21.22 9.10
CA SER A 899 20.36 20.16 9.76
C SER A 899 21.23 19.08 10.40
N GLY A 900 22.47 18.88 9.92
CA GLY A 900 23.26 17.71 10.31
C GLY A 900 22.73 16.40 9.74
N THR A 901 21.99 16.46 8.64
CA THR A 901 21.38 15.31 7.97
C THR A 901 21.80 15.33 6.50
N TYR A 902 21.90 14.15 5.91
CA TYR A 902 22.58 13.88 4.64
C TYR A 902 23.96 14.55 4.62
N ASN A 903 24.83 14.08 5.51
CA ASN A 903 26.12 14.71 5.75
C ASN A 903 27.09 14.43 4.60
N ASN A 904 27.57 15.48 3.93
CA ASN A 904 28.19 15.38 2.61
C ASN A 904 29.50 16.19 2.51
N GLN A 905 30.45 15.72 1.68
CA GLN A 905 31.53 16.53 1.13
C GLN A 905 31.09 17.11 -0.22
N TRP A 906 30.69 18.37 -0.24
CA TRP A 906 30.31 19.12 -1.43
C TRP A 906 31.52 19.69 -2.18
N MET A 907 31.53 19.54 -3.50
CA MET A 907 32.51 20.12 -4.41
C MET A 907 31.80 21.12 -5.33
N ILE A 908 32.23 22.38 -5.27
CA ILE A 908 31.66 23.49 -6.04
C ILE A 908 32.71 23.97 -7.04
N VAL A 909 32.49 23.62 -8.30
CA VAL A 909 33.39 23.92 -9.42
C VAL A 909 32.87 25.10 -10.21
N ASN A 910 33.70 26.13 -10.38
CA ASN A 910 33.39 27.31 -11.17
C ASN A 910 33.92 27.19 -12.60
N TYR A 911 33.13 26.60 -13.49
CA TYR A 911 33.44 26.54 -14.92
C TYR A 911 33.49 27.92 -15.58
N ALA A 912 32.79 28.93 -15.06
CA ALA A 912 32.88 30.29 -15.61
C ALA A 912 34.27 30.92 -15.43
N ALA A 913 35.08 30.42 -14.49
CA ALA A 913 36.48 30.81 -14.30
C ALA A 913 37.46 30.00 -15.16
N PHE A 914 36.99 28.99 -15.91
CA PHE A 914 37.83 28.11 -16.70
C PHE A 914 37.78 28.46 -18.19
N GLN A 915 38.96 28.69 -18.79
CA GLN A 915 39.13 28.87 -20.23
C GLN A 915 40.11 27.82 -20.77
N PRO A 916 39.72 26.98 -21.75
CA PRO A 916 40.61 25.98 -22.33
C PRO A 916 41.93 26.57 -22.83
N GLY A 917 43.05 25.98 -22.39
CA GLY A 917 44.41 26.38 -22.75
C GLY A 917 44.99 27.55 -21.95
N SER A 918 44.18 28.25 -21.15
CA SER A 918 44.63 29.35 -20.29
C SER A 918 45.03 28.82 -18.90
N PRO A 919 45.98 29.48 -18.20
CA PRO A 919 46.18 29.26 -16.77
C PRO A 919 44.88 29.48 -15.98
N LEU A 920 44.63 28.65 -14.96
CA LEU A 920 43.51 28.91 -14.05
C LEU A 920 43.81 30.11 -13.15
N PRO A 921 42.78 30.83 -12.69
CA PRO A 921 42.92 31.78 -11.59
C PRO A 921 43.51 31.10 -10.34
N SER A 922 44.19 31.86 -9.49
CA SER A 922 44.82 31.32 -8.28
C SER A 922 43.82 30.93 -7.17
N ARG A 923 42.54 31.25 -7.34
CA ARG A 923 41.43 31.09 -6.37
C ARG A 923 40.09 30.97 -7.11
N ASP A 924 39.04 30.60 -6.40
CA ASP A 924 37.62 30.60 -6.81
C ASP A 924 37.27 29.68 -7.99
N VAL A 925 38.04 28.61 -8.21
CA VAL A 925 37.75 27.55 -9.18
C VAL A 925 37.10 26.34 -8.51
N LEU A 926 37.67 25.85 -7.41
CA LEU A 926 37.17 24.67 -6.69
C LEU A 926 37.06 24.99 -5.21
N HIS A 927 35.85 24.98 -4.67
CA HIS A 927 35.61 25.04 -3.23
C HIS A 927 35.11 23.66 -2.76
N VAL A 928 35.55 23.27 -1.58
CA VAL A 928 35.11 22.02 -0.93
C VAL A 928 34.49 22.39 0.41
N LEU A 929 33.31 21.83 0.68
CA LEU A 929 32.56 22.02 1.92
C LEU A 929 32.24 20.66 2.53
N GLU A 930 32.35 20.52 3.85
CA GLU A 930 31.94 19.32 4.58
C GLU A 930 30.96 19.69 5.68
N GLN A 931 29.87 18.92 5.78
CA GLN A 931 28.85 19.08 6.79
C GLN A 931 28.74 17.83 7.67
N ILE A 932 28.57 18.05 8.97
CA ILE A 932 28.14 17.06 9.98
C ILE A 932 27.18 17.75 10.98
N PRO A 933 26.53 17.03 11.92
CA PRO A 933 25.64 17.67 12.88
C PRO A 933 26.32 18.74 13.75
N GLY A 934 25.89 19.99 13.57
CA GLY A 934 26.39 21.17 14.29
C GLY A 934 27.63 21.84 13.68
N HIS A 935 28.24 21.28 12.64
CA HIS A 935 29.47 21.82 12.05
C HIS A 935 29.45 21.84 10.53
N VAL A 936 30.00 22.90 9.95
CA VAL A 936 30.27 23.03 8.52
C VAL A 936 31.67 23.61 8.36
N MET A 937 32.51 22.95 7.58
CA MET A 937 33.82 23.46 7.18
C MET A 937 33.88 23.68 5.67
N HIS A 938 34.64 24.68 5.24
CA HIS A 938 34.85 24.94 3.83
C HIS A 938 36.24 25.53 3.60
N ASP A 939 36.77 25.34 2.40
CA ASP A 939 37.99 26.01 1.93
C ASP A 939 38.07 26.01 0.39
N ASP A 940 38.95 26.85 -0.15
CA ASP A 940 39.25 26.98 -1.58
C ASP A 940 40.44 26.07 -1.97
N PHE A 941 40.13 25.02 -2.73
CA PHE A 941 41.07 24.03 -3.23
C PHE A 941 41.56 24.29 -4.66
N THR A 942 41.42 25.51 -5.16
CA THR A 942 41.94 25.90 -6.48
C THR A 942 43.45 25.66 -6.58
N GLY A 943 44.22 26.05 -5.56
CA GLY A 943 45.66 25.81 -5.53
C GLY A 943 46.02 24.32 -5.52
N HIS A 944 45.23 23.51 -4.83
CA HIS A 944 45.39 22.05 -4.83
C HIS A 944 45.11 21.48 -6.23
N LEU A 945 44.01 21.88 -6.87
CA LEU A 945 43.65 21.42 -8.21
C LEU A 945 44.70 21.80 -9.25
N ILE A 946 45.30 22.99 -9.15
CA ILE A 946 46.39 23.42 -10.04
C ILE A 946 47.64 22.55 -9.83
N ASN A 947 48.04 22.33 -8.58
CA ASN A 947 49.27 21.62 -8.25
C ASN A 947 49.18 20.11 -8.47
N GLN A 948 48.08 19.48 -8.05
CA GLN A 948 47.86 18.03 -8.14
C GLN A 948 47.20 17.62 -9.44
N THR A 949 46.58 18.56 -10.17
CA THR A 949 45.82 18.34 -11.41
C THR A 949 44.53 17.52 -11.25
N TYR A 950 44.12 17.20 -10.02
CA TYR A 950 42.84 16.54 -9.74
C TYR A 950 42.36 16.82 -8.30
N TRP A 951 41.09 16.54 -8.06
CA TRP A 951 40.48 16.39 -6.74
C TRP A 951 39.58 15.15 -6.77
N ALA A 952 39.74 14.25 -5.79
CA ALA A 952 38.94 13.04 -5.69
C ALA A 952 38.15 13.03 -4.37
N SER A 953 36.94 12.44 -4.41
CA SER A 953 36.03 12.33 -3.26
C SER A 953 35.45 10.92 -3.20
N TYR A 954 35.39 10.33 -2.00
CA TYR A 954 35.14 8.90 -1.80
C TYR A 954 34.70 8.55 -0.36
N ASN A 955 33.74 9.31 0.19
CA ASN A 955 33.06 9.04 1.47
C ASN A 955 33.87 9.20 2.77
N VAL A 956 35.07 9.74 2.68
CA VAL A 956 35.90 10.04 3.85
C VAL A 956 36.15 11.55 3.89
N PRO A 957 35.87 12.23 5.01
CA PRO A 957 36.10 13.67 5.11
C PRO A 957 37.59 14.02 4.98
N TYR A 958 37.88 15.06 4.22
CA TYR A 958 39.19 15.66 4.01
C TYR A 958 39.61 16.52 5.20
N PHE A 959 38.72 17.37 5.74
CA PHE A 959 39.13 18.35 6.73
C PHE A 959 39.49 17.64 8.04
N PRO A 960 40.72 17.82 8.58
CA PRO A 960 41.14 17.09 9.78
C PRO A 960 40.21 17.27 10.98
N PHE A 961 39.62 18.46 11.15
CA PHE A 961 38.64 18.69 12.20
C PHE A 961 37.37 17.85 12.01
N ILE A 962 36.79 17.84 10.80
CA ILE A 962 35.60 17.03 10.49
C ILE A 962 35.92 15.55 10.61
N PHE A 963 37.06 15.08 10.06
CA PHE A 963 37.54 13.71 10.20
C PHE A 963 37.63 13.28 11.67
N ASN A 964 38.22 14.12 12.53
CA ASN A 964 38.37 13.81 13.94
C ASN A 964 37.02 13.79 14.67
N ILE A 965 36.22 14.84 14.53
CA ILE A 965 35.00 15.01 15.35
C ILE A 965 33.85 14.10 14.90
N SER A 966 33.81 13.67 13.64
CA SER A 966 32.87 12.67 13.12
C SER A 966 33.19 11.25 13.59
N GLY A 967 34.32 11.02 14.26
CA GLY A 967 34.73 9.69 14.75
C GLY A 967 35.47 8.83 13.73
N ASN A 968 35.92 9.37 12.59
CA ASN A 968 36.66 8.59 11.60
C ASN A 968 38.02 8.07 12.12
N ASN A 969 38.69 8.81 13.01
CA ASN A 969 39.90 8.31 13.70
C ASN A 969 39.66 6.99 14.44
N ASP A 970 38.54 6.89 15.16
CA ASP A 970 38.23 5.70 15.95
C ASP A 970 37.91 4.52 15.02
N MET A 971 37.27 4.80 13.88
CA MET A 971 37.01 3.80 12.84
C MET A 971 38.29 3.33 12.16
N GLU A 972 39.24 4.23 11.86
CA GLU A 972 40.55 3.87 11.33
C GLU A 972 41.36 3.04 12.33
N GLN A 973 41.34 3.40 13.62
CA GLN A 973 42.00 2.60 14.65
C GLN A 973 41.38 1.21 14.81
N ARG A 974 40.05 1.10 14.69
CA ARG A 974 39.32 -0.16 14.89
C ARG A 974 39.37 -1.08 13.67
N TYR A 975 39.24 -0.55 12.46
CA TYR A 975 39.07 -1.33 11.23
C TYR A 975 40.19 -1.11 10.20
N GLY A 976 41.17 -0.25 10.50
CA GLY A 976 42.34 0.00 9.68
C GLY A 976 42.12 1.02 8.57
N LEU A 977 43.05 1.03 7.62
CA LEU A 977 43.19 2.04 6.56
C LEU A 977 41.99 2.18 5.62
N TRP A 978 40.99 1.29 5.71
CA TRP A 978 39.76 1.41 4.93
C TRP A 978 38.99 2.72 5.24
N PHE A 979 39.09 3.21 6.48
CA PHE A 979 38.50 4.49 6.91
C PHE A 979 39.47 5.68 6.82
N SER A 980 40.70 5.45 6.33
CA SER A 980 41.70 6.51 6.17
C SER A 980 41.39 7.37 4.95
N TYR A 981 41.58 8.68 5.07
CA TYR A 981 41.40 9.59 3.93
C TYR A 981 42.40 9.33 2.81
N SER A 982 43.68 9.09 3.12
CA SER A 982 44.73 8.91 2.10
C SER A 982 44.87 7.46 1.63
N ASP A 983 44.49 6.50 2.48
CA ASP A 983 44.88 5.11 2.31
C ASP A 983 43.73 4.13 2.08
N SER A 984 42.49 4.64 2.01
CA SER A 984 41.36 3.83 1.58
C SER A 984 41.56 3.30 0.14
N PRO A 985 40.95 2.16 -0.22
CA PRO A 985 41.09 1.58 -1.56
C PRO A 985 40.82 2.57 -2.69
N ARG A 986 39.76 3.38 -2.58
CA ARG A 986 39.40 4.37 -3.60
C ARG A 986 40.40 5.52 -3.68
N ALA A 987 40.91 6.01 -2.54
CA ALA A 987 41.96 7.02 -2.52
C ALA A 987 43.19 6.57 -3.31
N ARG A 988 43.64 5.34 -3.07
CA ARG A 988 44.81 4.75 -3.74
C ARG A 988 44.58 4.48 -5.22
N ILE A 989 43.40 3.98 -5.59
CA ILE A 989 43.04 3.80 -7.01
C ILE A 989 43.02 5.16 -7.73
N PHE A 990 42.42 6.20 -7.15
CA PHE A 990 42.44 7.54 -7.73
C PHE A 990 43.85 8.09 -7.87
N ALA A 991 44.66 8.05 -6.81
CA ALA A 991 46.04 8.54 -6.82
C ALA A 991 46.91 7.82 -7.87
N ARG A 992 46.69 6.52 -8.09
CA ARG A 992 47.40 5.72 -9.09
C ARG A 992 46.92 6.01 -10.52
N ASP A 993 45.60 6.09 -10.73
CA ASP A 993 45.01 5.97 -12.06
C ASP A 993 44.52 7.30 -12.65
N HIS A 994 44.39 8.38 -11.87
CA HIS A 994 43.91 9.68 -12.38
C HIS A 994 44.77 10.23 -13.54
N ILE A 995 46.09 9.95 -13.52
CA ILE A 995 47.04 10.35 -14.58
C ILE A 995 46.72 9.73 -15.94
N LYS A 996 45.97 8.63 -15.98
CA LYS A 996 45.54 7.97 -17.24
C LYS A 996 44.46 8.76 -17.96
N ILE A 997 43.82 9.72 -17.29
CA ILE A 997 42.75 10.54 -17.86
C ILE A 997 43.33 11.66 -18.71
N HIS A 998 43.19 11.51 -20.03
CA HIS A 998 43.55 12.51 -21.04
C HIS A 998 42.38 12.83 -21.99
N CYS A 999 41.20 12.25 -21.74
CA CYS A 999 40.00 12.40 -22.56
C CYS A 999 38.72 12.12 -21.76
N SER A 1000 37.57 12.58 -22.24
CA SER A 1000 36.27 12.35 -21.57
C SER A 1000 35.88 10.87 -21.49
N ASN A 1001 36.20 10.07 -22.51
CA ASN A 1001 36.01 8.60 -22.46
C ASN A 1001 36.95 7.94 -21.44
N CYS A 1002 38.16 8.47 -21.28
CA CYS A 1002 39.15 8.00 -20.33
C CYS A 1002 38.64 8.20 -18.89
N MET A 1003 38.05 9.38 -18.62
CA MET A 1003 37.34 9.66 -17.37
C MET A 1003 36.19 8.67 -17.14
N LEU A 1004 35.33 8.49 -18.15
CA LEU A 1004 34.20 7.55 -18.05
C LEU A 1004 34.66 6.12 -17.76
N HIS A 1005 35.77 5.67 -18.37
CA HIS A 1005 36.34 4.35 -18.12
C HIS A 1005 36.86 4.18 -16.70
N LEU A 1006 37.60 5.17 -16.17
CA LEU A 1006 38.09 5.13 -14.79
C LEU A 1006 36.92 5.15 -13.80
N MET A 1007 35.93 6.01 -14.04
CA MET A 1007 34.81 6.20 -13.13
C MET A 1007 33.84 5.00 -13.14
N ARG A 1008 33.89 4.12 -14.14
CA ARG A 1008 33.22 2.81 -14.13
C ARG A 1008 34.15 1.65 -13.78
N SER A 1009 35.38 1.91 -13.37
CA SER A 1009 36.35 0.83 -13.16
C SER A 1009 35.98 -0.03 -11.94
N ASN A 1010 36.00 -1.33 -12.15
CA ASN A 1010 35.95 -2.35 -11.11
C ASN A 1010 36.61 -3.62 -11.65
N ASN A 1011 37.71 -4.02 -11.02
CA ASN A 1011 38.46 -5.23 -11.36
C ASN A 1011 38.84 -5.98 -10.07
N PHE A 1012 37.89 -6.06 -9.13
CA PHE A 1012 38.17 -6.38 -7.73
C PHE A 1012 38.86 -7.72 -7.48
N THR A 1013 38.70 -8.69 -8.38
CA THR A 1013 39.35 -10.01 -8.27
C THR A 1013 40.83 -9.98 -8.63
N ARG A 1014 41.34 -8.90 -9.25
CA ARG A 1014 42.71 -8.78 -9.75
C ARG A 1014 43.44 -7.52 -9.29
N ASP A 1015 42.71 -6.44 -8.96
CA ASP A 1015 43.32 -5.20 -8.48
C ASP A 1015 43.85 -5.40 -7.05
N PRO A 1016 45.15 -5.16 -6.78
CA PRO A 1016 45.71 -5.25 -5.45
C PRO A 1016 45.02 -4.36 -4.41
N GLU A 1017 44.51 -3.20 -4.83
CA GLU A 1017 43.82 -2.26 -3.92
C GLU A 1017 42.43 -2.76 -3.51
N SER A 1018 41.88 -3.75 -4.22
CA SER A 1018 40.58 -4.33 -3.88
C SER A 1018 40.66 -5.44 -2.83
N ARG A 1019 41.86 -5.80 -2.37
CA ARG A 1019 42.09 -6.84 -1.37
C ARG A 1019 41.57 -6.40 0.01
N CYS A 1020 41.05 -7.36 0.78
CA CYS A 1020 40.73 -7.17 2.19
C CYS A 1020 41.13 -8.40 3.00
N ASN A 1021 41.19 -8.24 4.33
CA ASN A 1021 41.31 -9.37 5.25
C ASN A 1021 39.95 -10.09 5.37
N CYS A 1022 39.56 -10.75 4.27
CA CYS A 1022 38.24 -11.30 4.02
C CYS A 1022 38.39 -12.63 3.24
N SER A 1023 37.31 -13.39 3.12
CA SER A 1023 37.27 -14.61 2.31
C SER A 1023 36.08 -14.56 1.34
N PRO A 1024 36.28 -14.53 0.01
CA PRO A 1024 37.58 -14.48 -0.70
C PRO A 1024 38.38 -13.20 -0.36
N PRO A 1025 39.71 -13.14 -0.62
CA PRO A 1025 40.61 -12.07 -0.14
C PRO A 1025 40.50 -10.75 -0.93
N TYR A 1026 39.29 -10.42 -1.38
CA TYR A 1026 38.94 -9.22 -2.11
C TYR A 1026 37.45 -8.92 -1.95
N SER A 1027 37.07 -7.64 -2.14
CA SER A 1027 35.67 -7.23 -2.17
C SER A 1027 35.40 -6.32 -3.38
N ALA A 1028 34.27 -6.55 -4.03
CA ALA A 1028 33.73 -5.74 -5.11
C ALA A 1028 33.28 -4.33 -4.67
N GLU A 1029 33.25 -4.07 -3.35
CA GLU A 1029 33.10 -2.73 -2.75
C GLU A 1029 34.35 -1.86 -3.00
N ASN A 1030 35.54 -2.48 -2.98
CA ASN A 1030 36.81 -1.76 -3.03
C ASN A 1030 37.21 -1.39 -4.46
N ALA A 1031 36.39 -0.57 -5.12
CA ALA A 1031 36.58 -0.06 -6.47
C ALA A 1031 36.00 1.36 -6.59
N ILE A 1032 36.24 2.08 -7.69
CA ILE A 1032 35.55 3.37 -7.93
C ILE A 1032 34.06 3.17 -8.18
N SER A 1033 33.69 2.05 -8.81
CA SER A 1033 32.31 1.70 -9.14
C SER A 1033 31.96 0.35 -8.51
N ALA A 1034 31.46 0.36 -7.27
CA ALA A 1034 31.19 -0.86 -6.50
C ALA A 1034 30.18 -1.80 -7.16
N ARG A 1035 30.31 -3.12 -6.87
CA ARG A 1035 29.46 -4.21 -7.35
C ARG A 1035 29.22 -5.25 -6.24
N ASN A 1036 28.65 -4.84 -5.11
CA ASN A 1036 28.48 -5.72 -3.94
C ASN A 1036 27.65 -6.97 -4.25
N ASP A 1037 26.81 -6.92 -5.27
CA ASP A 1037 26.05 -8.08 -5.77
C ASP A 1037 26.91 -9.23 -6.29
N LEU A 1038 28.20 -8.98 -6.55
CA LEU A 1038 29.16 -9.99 -7.00
C LEU A 1038 30.02 -10.55 -5.86
N ASN A 1039 29.89 -10.01 -4.65
CA ASN A 1039 30.54 -10.58 -3.49
C ASN A 1039 29.81 -11.87 -3.07
N PRO A 1040 30.51 -12.97 -2.74
CA PRO A 1040 29.82 -14.17 -2.27
C PRO A 1040 29.00 -13.92 -1.01
N ALA A 1041 27.74 -14.34 -1.01
CA ALA A 1041 26.82 -14.22 0.14
C ALA A 1041 27.31 -15.00 1.38
N ASN A 1042 28.08 -16.06 1.18
CA ASN A 1042 28.71 -16.86 2.23
C ASN A 1042 30.16 -16.43 2.52
N GLY A 1043 30.61 -15.30 1.97
CA GLY A 1043 31.93 -14.74 2.24
C GLY A 1043 32.04 -14.22 3.68
N THR A 1044 33.27 -14.12 4.17
CA THR A 1044 33.58 -13.54 5.49
C THR A 1044 34.23 -12.19 5.29
N TYR A 1045 33.63 -11.13 5.85
CA TYR A 1045 34.07 -9.75 5.66
C TYR A 1045 34.29 -9.08 7.01
N PRO A 1046 35.30 -8.21 7.16
CA PRO A 1046 35.61 -7.56 8.44
C PRO A 1046 34.60 -6.47 8.82
N ILE A 1047 33.92 -5.89 7.83
CA ILE A 1047 32.80 -4.96 7.99
C ILE A 1047 31.71 -5.30 6.98
N GLU A 1048 30.45 -5.02 7.32
CA GLU A 1048 29.29 -5.37 6.48
C GLU A 1048 29.30 -4.65 5.13
N ALA A 1049 29.89 -3.45 5.03
CA ALA A 1049 30.00 -2.69 3.78
C ALA A 1049 30.70 -3.49 2.66
N LEU A 1050 31.69 -4.31 3.03
CA LEU A 1050 32.45 -5.14 2.09
C LEU A 1050 31.68 -6.39 1.62
N GLY A 1051 30.51 -6.68 2.20
CA GLY A 1051 29.76 -7.91 1.97
C GLY A 1051 28.86 -7.92 0.74
N HIS A 1052 28.07 -8.99 0.61
CA HIS A 1052 27.05 -9.18 -0.44
C HIS A 1052 25.82 -8.34 -0.16
N ARG A 1053 25.52 -7.36 -1.02
CA ARG A 1053 24.41 -6.41 -0.85
C ARG A 1053 23.80 -6.05 -2.20
N SER A 1054 22.52 -5.69 -2.22
CA SER A 1054 21.86 -5.09 -3.39
C SER A 1054 22.24 -3.60 -3.48
N HIS A 1055 23.53 -3.34 -3.56
CA HIS A 1055 24.14 -2.03 -3.42
C HIS A 1055 25.36 -1.95 -4.34
N GLY A 1056 25.68 -0.73 -4.77
CA GLY A 1056 26.87 -0.45 -5.55
C GLY A 1056 26.65 0.78 -6.42
N ALA A 1057 27.54 0.98 -7.39
CA ALA A 1057 27.40 2.09 -8.31
C ALA A 1057 26.17 1.92 -9.21
N THR A 1058 25.26 2.89 -9.21
CA THR A 1058 24.02 2.85 -9.99
C THR A 1058 24.10 3.67 -11.29
N ASP A 1059 25.15 4.46 -11.47
CA ASP A 1059 25.39 5.23 -12.68
C ASP A 1059 26.85 5.70 -12.85
N VAL A 1060 27.08 6.55 -13.85
CA VAL A 1060 28.16 7.55 -13.89
C VAL A 1060 27.68 8.75 -14.70
N LYS A 1061 28.10 9.96 -14.32
CA LYS A 1061 27.89 11.22 -15.04
C LYS A 1061 29.23 11.91 -15.27
N VAL A 1062 29.51 12.37 -16.49
CA VAL A 1062 30.75 13.09 -16.86
C VAL A 1062 30.40 14.34 -17.65
N THR A 1063 30.92 15.50 -17.26
CA THR A 1063 30.90 16.72 -18.07
C THR A 1063 32.32 17.22 -18.35
N SER A 1064 32.41 18.18 -19.27
CA SER A 1064 33.63 18.87 -19.72
C SER A 1064 33.30 20.35 -19.89
N SER A 1065 34.29 21.20 -20.13
CA SER A 1065 34.03 22.62 -20.40
C SER A 1065 33.13 22.83 -21.62
N GLN A 1066 33.23 21.98 -22.65
CA GLN A 1066 32.39 22.05 -23.85
C GLN A 1066 30.95 21.62 -23.57
N LEU A 1067 30.75 20.48 -22.88
CA LEU A 1067 29.41 20.00 -22.57
C LEU A 1067 28.69 20.91 -21.56
N PHE A 1068 29.44 21.50 -20.63
CA PHE A 1068 28.92 22.44 -19.64
C PHE A 1068 28.25 23.66 -20.28
N GLN A 1069 28.78 24.19 -21.39
CA GLN A 1069 28.18 25.33 -22.11
C GLN A 1069 26.72 25.07 -22.55
N GLN A 1070 26.34 23.80 -22.72
CA GLN A 1070 24.99 23.40 -23.11
C GLN A 1070 24.18 22.80 -21.94
N LEU A 1071 24.76 22.79 -20.73
CA LEU A 1071 24.28 22.06 -19.55
C LEU A 1071 24.03 20.59 -19.92
N GLN A 1072 25.06 19.93 -20.46
CA GLN A 1072 25.02 18.54 -20.86
C GLN A 1072 26.06 17.72 -20.11
N PHE A 1073 25.76 16.44 -19.93
CA PHE A 1073 26.70 15.47 -19.41
C PHE A 1073 26.48 14.13 -20.11
N LYS A 1074 27.56 13.38 -20.26
CA LYS A 1074 27.53 12.00 -20.72
C LYS A 1074 27.22 11.11 -19.51
N ALA A 1075 26.30 10.16 -19.66
CA ALA A 1075 25.92 9.29 -18.56
C ALA A 1075 25.78 7.83 -18.96
N VAL A 1076 25.95 6.92 -18.00
CA VAL A 1076 25.56 5.50 -18.12
C VAL A 1076 24.70 5.18 -16.91
N SER A 1077 23.52 4.58 -17.12
CA SER A 1077 22.67 4.09 -16.04
C SER A 1077 22.96 2.62 -15.77
N GLY A 1078 22.89 2.23 -14.50
CA GLY A 1078 23.06 0.88 -13.99
C GLY A 1078 24.49 0.50 -13.61
N PRO A 1079 24.65 -0.69 -12.98
CA PRO A 1079 25.92 -1.13 -12.42
C PRO A 1079 27.02 -1.32 -13.45
N THR A 1080 28.27 -1.11 -13.04
CA THR A 1080 29.41 -1.28 -13.96
C THR A 1080 29.54 -2.71 -14.43
N GLN A 1081 29.89 -2.91 -15.70
CA GLN A 1081 30.25 -4.22 -16.23
C GLN A 1081 31.72 -4.56 -15.94
N GLY A 1082 32.41 -3.74 -15.15
CA GLY A 1082 33.82 -3.89 -14.80
C GLY A 1082 34.77 -3.39 -15.87
N SER A 1083 36.06 -3.43 -15.55
CA SER A 1083 37.13 -3.04 -16.46
C SER A 1083 37.13 -3.98 -17.68
N ASN A 1084 36.96 -3.43 -18.88
CA ASN A 1084 36.80 -4.19 -20.14
C ASN A 1084 35.59 -5.16 -20.14
N ASN A 1085 34.50 -4.81 -19.43
CA ASN A 1085 33.27 -5.61 -19.34
C ASN A 1085 33.45 -6.99 -18.68
N SER A 1086 34.47 -7.17 -17.83
CA SER A 1086 34.82 -8.44 -17.19
C SER A 1086 33.78 -9.00 -16.22
N LEU A 1087 32.87 -8.17 -15.69
CA LEU A 1087 31.87 -8.54 -14.70
C LEU A 1087 30.48 -8.81 -15.31
N GLY A 1088 30.27 -8.40 -16.55
CA GLY A 1088 28.97 -8.49 -17.23
C GLY A 1088 27.89 -7.56 -16.65
N PRO A 1089 26.73 -7.47 -17.32
CA PRO A 1089 25.61 -6.63 -16.85
C PRO A 1089 24.94 -7.23 -15.62
N PHE A 1090 24.45 -6.36 -14.74
CA PHE A 1090 23.49 -6.75 -13.70
C PHE A 1090 22.12 -7.02 -14.35
N CYS A 1091 21.49 -8.13 -13.96
CA CYS A 1091 20.11 -8.44 -14.30
C CYS A 1091 19.35 -8.88 -13.05
N TRP A 1092 18.19 -8.28 -12.79
CA TRP A 1092 17.33 -8.65 -11.67
C TRP A 1092 17.04 -10.14 -11.69
N SER A 1093 16.53 -10.67 -12.80
CA SER A 1093 16.17 -12.07 -13.01
C SER A 1093 17.30 -13.09 -12.76
N LYS A 1094 18.56 -12.64 -12.81
CA LYS A 1094 19.76 -13.48 -12.57
C LYS A 1094 20.40 -13.26 -11.22
N SER A 1095 19.96 -12.26 -10.47
CA SER A 1095 20.44 -11.95 -9.14
C SER A 1095 19.61 -12.67 -8.08
N ASP A 1096 20.22 -12.99 -6.94
CA ASP A 1096 19.49 -13.52 -5.78
C ASP A 1096 18.66 -12.43 -5.06
N PHE A 1097 18.73 -11.18 -5.53
CA PHE A 1097 17.91 -10.05 -5.09
C PHE A 1097 16.61 -9.90 -5.87
N ASN A 1098 16.45 -10.58 -7.02
CA ASN A 1098 15.19 -10.59 -7.79
C ASN A 1098 14.01 -10.78 -6.85
N ASP A 1099 14.22 -11.74 -5.95
CA ASP A 1099 13.46 -12.24 -4.81
C ASP A 1099 12.92 -11.25 -3.76
N LYS A 1100 13.78 -10.27 -3.49
CA LYS A 1100 13.97 -9.70 -2.15
C LYS A 1100 13.89 -8.18 -2.16
N VAL A 1101 14.24 -7.57 -3.29
CA VAL A 1101 14.35 -6.12 -3.45
C VAL A 1101 13.30 -5.68 -4.48
N SER A 1102 12.54 -4.63 -4.15
CA SER A 1102 11.53 -4.11 -5.06
C SER A 1102 12.16 -3.31 -6.19
N HIS A 1103 11.72 -3.54 -7.42
CA HIS A 1103 12.27 -2.89 -8.61
C HIS A 1103 11.18 -2.69 -9.69
N LEU A 1104 9.97 -2.32 -9.25
CA LEU A 1104 8.85 -2.00 -10.12
C LEU A 1104 9.23 -0.94 -11.14
N GLY A 1105 8.89 -1.17 -12.41
CA GLY A 1105 9.16 -0.23 -13.51
C GLY A 1105 10.61 -0.22 -14.01
N GLN A 1106 11.55 -0.91 -13.34
CA GLN A 1106 12.93 -1.00 -13.82
C GLN A 1106 13.06 -2.01 -14.98
N PRO A 1107 14.03 -1.81 -15.88
CA PRO A 1107 14.46 -2.84 -16.82
C PRO A 1107 15.01 -4.07 -16.06
N ASP A 1108 14.80 -5.27 -16.60
CA ASP A 1108 15.38 -6.48 -16.00
C ASP A 1108 16.92 -6.43 -16.01
N CYS A 1109 17.52 -6.14 -17.17
CA CYS A 1109 18.98 -6.08 -17.34
C CYS A 1109 19.48 -4.66 -17.61
N PHE A 1110 20.52 -4.25 -16.89
CA PHE A 1110 21.19 -2.96 -17.02
C PHE A 1110 22.43 -3.07 -17.91
N ASN A 1111 22.18 -3.23 -19.22
CA ASN A 1111 23.22 -3.30 -20.25
C ASN A 1111 23.19 -2.07 -21.16
N PHE A 1112 23.36 -0.89 -20.57
CA PHE A 1112 23.22 0.38 -21.29
C PHE A 1112 24.55 0.94 -21.76
N LYS A 1113 24.53 1.50 -22.97
CA LYS A 1113 25.65 2.27 -23.52
C LYS A 1113 25.66 3.68 -22.95
N PRO A 1114 26.81 4.37 -22.97
CA PRO A 1114 26.86 5.78 -22.63
C PRO A 1114 25.95 6.61 -23.54
N VAL A 1115 25.19 7.52 -22.93
CA VAL A 1115 24.28 8.44 -23.61
C VAL A 1115 24.69 9.89 -23.38
N LEU A 1116 24.43 10.73 -24.39
CA LEU A 1116 24.51 12.18 -24.29
C LEU A 1116 23.16 12.73 -24.78
N HIS A 1117 22.38 13.31 -23.87
CA HIS A 1117 21.05 13.81 -24.21
C HIS A 1117 21.11 15.22 -24.81
N GLN A 1118 20.33 15.44 -25.86
CA GLN A 1118 20.18 16.76 -26.50
C GLN A 1118 18.84 17.36 -26.10
N TRP A 1119 18.88 18.42 -25.29
CA TRP A 1119 17.71 19.17 -24.84
C TRP A 1119 16.98 19.81 -26.02
N SER A 1120 15.64 19.79 -26.01
CA SER A 1120 14.84 20.08 -27.23
C SER A 1120 13.44 20.65 -27.01
N LEU A 1121 13.07 21.03 -25.79
CA LEU A 1121 11.80 21.69 -25.47
C LEU A 1121 11.72 23.13 -25.99
#